data_AF-A0A7W6ULL2-F1
#
_entry.id   AF-A0A7W6ULL2-F1
#
_cell.length_a   1.000
_cell.length_b   1.000
_cell.length_c   1.000
_cell.angle_alpha   90.00
_cell.angle_beta   90.00
_cell.angle_gamma   90.00
#
_symmetry.space_group_name_H-M   'P 1'
#
loop_
_entity.id
_entity.type
_entity.pdbx_description
1 polymer ?
#
loop_
_entity_poly.entity_id
_entity_poly.type
_entity_poly.pdbx_seq_one_letter_code
_entity_poly.pdbx_strand_id
1 'polypeptide(L)'
;MALNILDTNGATVTKTGAEFEAYDVIRDSAANPSAPVTLVVSDAGVADLADELGSASANVFGSYYDNTITAGAGNDTISDNHGIDTLSGGAGNDSIFGSGSNDRLIGGDGDDYIYDSNSAWPIPDSGSQPDFLDIDAGNGDDSIVLENFGLQKSGTIDGGAGIDSLQAYSLDGLTIKNIEVLQTWPYTVKGSSAQFESFDKILGSTDPILNSFASLEVTDSAHLDLSDELADRRAHVSGWNNPSGVDVKTGDGDDVFAGSDVNDIFDGSGGNDIFDGSGGNDKLTGGDGDDELDGGDGTDTAVFAGNFSDYSLALENGRDVVTSALEGTDTLTGVEFARFADGVYDFATGTFTGDSTDPGNPLNILETNGATITKTGAEFEAYDVIRHSELNPLVAATLVISDSGTVDLSDELGSGSANVTGSSGDDTLTTGAGNDTISGGDGADTLNGGAGNDHLHGGSGNDTLHGSAGNDQIFGDGGNDVIKGGAGNDTITDGDVGNFSPDLGLVPEVLNIDAGDGSDVVIVQPFAPLISGTINGGDGFDTLQAPDLRGLTIENFEVLDTARFQVAGSSAQFESFDSIVGSINPFDVVSRPSLAITDSAHLDLSDELGDHGAFITGYGSSIDVKAGSGDDEFTGTDGNDILEGGGGYDIIDGGAGTDTAVFSAKFADYMLGYRYDIESHIVSSLSGQDGEDILTDVEFARFADGVYEFATGTFTSTNNAPTNIQLSKTALSEDTPIWTTVGLLSAKDADGDALTYTLIDGANDHFRIKGDRIVTSKALDYETDKSHTIKVAVSDGTVTVEKDITINVLDVNEAPVNKAPTNLAFSRSSVSENIAIGTSVGLLSARDPEGGTVKWRLTDDADGVFKLVGNKIQTKAAIDFESTHSLTFTAEAYDAAGNVTSHDFTVAVKDVFEPAVSSLLHDALI
;
A
#
# COMPACT_ATOMS: atom_id res chain seq x y z
N MET A 1 61.49 11.19 29.29
CA MET A 1 61.42 11.34 30.77
C MET A 1 61.06 9.97 31.33
N ALA A 2 61.29 9.68 32.61
CA ALA A 2 60.89 8.40 33.18
C ALA A 2 59.37 8.41 33.35
N LEU A 3 58.69 7.34 32.90
CA LEU A 3 57.25 7.16 33.05
C LEU A 3 56.91 7.09 34.54
N ASN A 4 55.98 7.93 35.01
CA ASN A 4 55.48 7.94 36.38
C ASN A 4 54.37 6.89 36.52
N ILE A 5 54.70 5.71 37.04
CA ILE A 5 53.77 4.58 37.12
C ILE A 5 53.30 4.38 38.57
N LEU A 6 51.99 4.20 38.76
CA LEU A 6 51.39 3.73 40.00
C LEU A 6 51.08 2.23 39.90
N ASP A 7 51.80 1.40 40.68
CA ASP A 7 51.48 -0.02 40.88
C ASP A 7 50.66 -0.19 42.19
N THR A 8 49.37 -0.52 42.12
CA THR A 8 48.49 -0.65 43.31
C THR A 8 48.71 -1.95 44.09
N ASN A 9 49.20 -3.00 43.42
CA ASN A 9 49.43 -4.36 43.92
C ASN A 9 48.22 -4.94 44.69
N GLY A 10 47.01 -4.72 44.17
CA GLY A 10 45.75 -5.18 44.76
C GLY A 10 45.30 -4.40 46.00
N ALA A 11 45.93 -3.27 46.34
CA ALA A 11 45.50 -2.41 47.44
C ALA A 11 44.55 -1.31 46.94
N THR A 12 43.59 -0.91 47.79
CA THR A 12 42.82 0.32 47.58
C THR A 12 43.72 1.54 47.76
N VAL A 13 43.79 2.40 46.75
CA VAL A 13 44.61 3.61 46.76
C VAL A 13 43.72 4.84 46.88
N THR A 14 43.95 5.64 47.92
CA THR A 14 43.22 6.90 48.17
C THR A 14 44.13 8.09 47.90
N LYS A 15 43.72 8.98 46.99
CA LYS A 15 44.44 10.19 46.58
C LYS A 15 43.45 11.30 46.22
N THR A 16 43.94 12.53 46.04
CA THR A 16 43.13 13.59 45.42
C THR A 16 43.04 13.38 43.90
N GLY A 17 42.03 13.95 43.22
CA GLY A 17 41.92 13.86 41.76
C GLY A 17 43.21 14.29 41.06
N ALA A 18 43.70 15.49 41.36
CA ALA A 18 44.98 16.01 40.84
C ALA A 18 46.24 15.19 41.21
N GLU A 19 46.15 14.29 42.20
CA GLU A 19 47.25 13.37 42.53
C GLU A 19 47.22 12.10 41.70
N PHE A 20 46.06 11.70 41.16
CA PHE A 20 45.95 10.63 40.17
C PHE A 20 46.44 11.11 38.80
N GLU A 21 46.03 12.30 38.35
CA GLU A 21 46.48 12.99 37.11
C GLU A 21 47.99 13.20 37.00
N ALA A 22 48.71 13.06 38.11
CA ALA A 22 50.15 13.23 38.12
C ALA A 22 50.89 11.99 37.57
N TYR A 23 50.22 10.85 37.44
CA TYR A 23 50.77 9.61 36.92
C TYR A 23 50.61 9.55 35.40
N ASP A 24 51.50 8.82 34.72
CA ASP A 24 51.36 8.53 33.29
C ASP A 24 50.66 7.17 33.06
N VAL A 25 50.66 6.27 34.07
CA VAL A 25 50.03 4.94 34.03
C VAL A 25 49.63 4.50 35.44
N ILE A 26 48.39 4.02 35.62
CA ILE A 26 47.88 3.33 36.80
C ILE A 26 47.59 1.87 36.44
N ARG A 27 48.08 0.92 37.25
CA ARG A 27 47.83 -0.52 37.06
C ARG A 27 47.95 -1.29 38.37
N ASP A 28 47.50 -2.54 38.41
CA ASP A 28 47.73 -3.41 39.57
C ASP A 28 49.23 -3.62 39.79
N SER A 29 49.91 -4.28 38.84
CA SER A 29 51.33 -4.55 38.97
C SER A 29 51.97 -4.82 37.62
N ALA A 30 53.30 -4.71 37.54
CA ALA A 30 54.03 -5.08 36.33
C ALA A 30 53.81 -6.54 35.89
N ALA A 31 53.45 -7.43 36.83
CA ALA A 31 53.18 -8.85 36.54
C ALA A 31 51.74 -9.11 36.10
N ASN A 32 50.80 -8.23 36.46
CA ASN A 32 49.38 -8.35 36.10
C ASN A 32 48.79 -6.97 35.78
N PRO A 33 49.23 -6.32 34.69
CA PRO A 33 48.94 -4.91 34.43
C PRO A 33 47.47 -4.62 34.11
N SER A 34 46.67 -5.64 33.79
CA SER A 34 45.25 -5.53 33.42
C SER A 34 44.30 -6.04 34.51
N ALA A 35 44.80 -6.40 35.70
CA ALA A 35 43.91 -6.75 36.80
C ALA A 35 43.19 -5.50 37.32
N PRO A 36 41.90 -5.63 37.72
CA PRO A 36 41.14 -4.49 38.20
C PRO A 36 41.80 -3.78 39.37
N VAL A 37 41.91 -2.45 39.30
CA VAL A 37 42.40 -1.63 40.40
C VAL A 37 41.25 -1.12 41.27
N THR A 38 41.57 -0.56 42.45
CA THR A 38 40.56 0.06 43.32
C THR A 38 41.07 1.42 43.78
N LEU A 39 40.38 2.48 43.39
CA LEU A 39 40.78 3.87 43.57
C LEU A 39 39.70 4.62 44.36
N VAL A 40 40.13 5.52 45.24
CA VAL A 40 39.23 6.39 46.01
C VAL A 40 39.67 7.84 45.82
N VAL A 41 38.80 8.65 45.22
CA VAL A 41 39.00 10.10 45.09
C VAL A 41 38.58 10.75 46.42
N SER A 42 39.48 11.49 47.04
CA SER A 42 39.31 11.96 48.43
C SER A 42 38.94 13.44 48.59
N ASP A 43 38.89 14.19 47.50
CA ASP A 43 38.57 15.61 47.45
C ASP A 43 37.46 15.89 46.41
N ALA A 44 36.95 17.13 46.39
CA ALA A 44 35.93 17.63 45.44
C ALA A 44 36.52 17.98 44.06
N GLY A 45 37.40 17.11 43.55
CA GLY A 45 38.23 17.38 42.38
C GLY A 45 37.75 16.66 41.11
N VAL A 46 38.30 17.09 39.98
CA VAL A 46 38.24 16.36 38.71
C VAL A 46 39.32 15.26 38.75
N ALA A 47 38.92 14.03 38.43
CA ALA A 47 39.78 12.88 38.20
C ALA A 47 39.44 12.30 36.83
N ASP A 48 40.16 12.72 35.80
CA ASP A 48 40.09 12.23 34.44
C ASP A 48 41.12 11.11 34.27
N LEU A 49 40.75 9.88 34.62
CA LEU A 49 41.64 8.75 34.70
C LEU A 49 41.84 8.03 33.35
N ALA A 50 41.34 8.60 32.26
CA ALA A 50 41.20 7.93 30.98
C ALA A 50 42.56 7.51 30.39
N ASP A 51 43.56 8.40 30.38
CA ASP A 51 44.89 8.09 29.86
C ASP A 51 45.78 7.36 30.87
N GLU A 52 45.55 7.53 32.18
CA GLU A 52 46.29 6.78 33.19
C GLU A 52 45.87 5.31 33.29
N LEU A 53 44.56 5.02 33.26
CA LEU A 53 44.04 3.65 33.32
C LEU A 53 44.22 2.94 31.97
N GLY A 54 44.09 3.67 30.85
CA GLY A 54 44.10 3.07 29.53
C GLY A 54 43.04 1.96 29.46
N SER A 55 43.42 0.72 29.11
CA SER A 55 42.49 -0.40 28.99
C SER A 55 42.34 -1.26 30.27
N ALA A 56 42.73 -0.75 31.44
CA ALA A 56 42.68 -1.50 32.69
C ALA A 56 41.39 -1.17 33.45
N SER A 57 40.62 -2.19 33.81
CA SER A 57 39.43 -2.05 34.66
C SER A 57 39.76 -1.45 36.04
N ALA A 58 38.81 -0.74 36.62
CA ALA A 58 38.94 -0.01 37.87
C ALA A 58 37.61 0.02 38.62
N ASN A 59 37.68 -0.13 39.94
CA ASN A 59 36.60 0.26 40.85
C ASN A 59 36.95 1.64 41.39
N VAL A 60 36.23 2.68 40.98
CA VAL A 60 36.50 4.07 41.35
C VAL A 60 35.39 4.57 42.28
N PHE A 61 35.77 4.95 43.49
CA PHE A 61 34.83 5.48 44.49
C PHE A 61 35.02 6.98 44.68
N GLY A 62 33.93 7.72 44.51
CA GLY A 62 33.82 9.15 44.81
C GLY A 62 33.82 9.46 46.30
N SER A 63 33.99 10.74 46.61
CA SER A 63 34.00 11.29 47.96
C SER A 63 32.56 11.65 48.41
N TYR A 64 32.43 12.43 49.48
CA TYR A 64 31.14 13.01 49.93
C TYR A 64 30.95 14.45 49.40
N TYR A 65 31.71 14.83 48.38
CA TYR A 65 31.70 16.15 47.76
C TYR A 65 31.55 15.99 46.25
N ASP A 66 31.02 17.02 45.59
CA ASP A 66 30.91 17.12 44.13
C ASP A 66 32.23 16.71 43.43
N ASN A 67 32.16 15.61 42.69
CA ASN A 67 33.23 14.93 41.99
C ASN A 67 32.93 14.91 40.49
N THR A 68 33.98 15.06 39.68
CA THR A 68 33.94 14.74 38.25
C THR A 68 34.93 13.62 38.01
N ILE A 69 34.42 12.43 37.69
CA ILE A 69 35.21 11.21 37.52
C ILE A 69 34.99 10.68 36.11
N THR A 70 36.08 10.55 35.35
CA THR A 70 36.10 9.84 34.07
C THR A 70 37.01 8.63 34.22
N ALA A 71 36.52 7.44 33.88
CA ALA A 71 37.32 6.22 33.93
C ALA A 71 37.93 5.88 32.56
N GLY A 72 38.46 4.66 32.42
CA GLY A 72 39.31 4.25 31.31
C GLY A 72 38.55 3.63 30.15
N ALA A 73 39.25 2.79 29.39
CA ALA A 73 38.74 1.98 28.29
C ALA A 73 38.57 0.51 28.69
N GLY A 74 38.43 0.21 29.99
CA GLY A 74 38.19 -1.14 30.51
C GLY A 74 36.87 -1.16 31.26
N ASN A 75 36.33 -2.35 31.53
CA ASN A 75 35.07 -2.48 32.26
C ASN A 75 35.21 -1.98 33.69
N ASP A 76 34.71 -0.78 33.95
CA ASP A 76 34.89 0.00 35.14
C ASP A 76 33.63 -0.04 36.01
N THR A 77 33.82 0.17 37.31
CA THR A 77 32.72 0.34 38.25
C THR A 77 32.92 1.66 38.96
N ILE A 78 32.04 2.61 38.72
CA ILE A 78 32.10 3.96 39.27
C ILE A 78 30.93 4.12 40.22
N SER A 79 31.23 4.53 41.46
CA SER A 79 30.21 4.80 42.45
C SER A 79 30.59 6.04 43.23
N ASP A 80 29.64 6.93 43.43
CA ASP A 80 29.79 8.06 44.34
C ASP A 80 29.50 7.64 45.81
N ASN A 81 29.53 8.61 46.72
CA ASN A 81 28.99 8.41 48.06
C ASN A 81 27.94 9.46 48.44
N HIS A 82 28.06 10.74 48.01
CA HIS A 82 27.09 11.88 48.09
C HIS A 82 27.69 13.06 47.28
N GLY A 83 26.89 13.92 46.64
CA GLY A 83 27.40 15.13 45.95
C GLY A 83 26.53 15.52 44.76
N ILE A 84 26.85 16.61 44.06
CA ILE A 84 26.40 16.78 42.66
C ILE A 84 27.54 16.30 41.78
N ASP A 85 27.46 15.04 41.37
CA ASP A 85 28.57 14.34 40.74
C ASP A 85 28.41 14.28 39.21
N THR A 86 29.53 14.16 38.51
CA THR A 86 29.56 13.80 37.09
C THR A 86 30.42 12.57 36.94
N LEU A 87 29.80 11.44 36.61
CA LEU A 87 30.44 10.13 36.51
C LEU A 87 30.43 9.68 35.06
N SER A 88 31.60 9.31 34.51
CA SER A 88 31.75 8.86 33.13
C SER A 88 32.53 7.55 33.07
N GLY A 89 31.91 6.50 32.52
CA GLY A 89 32.49 5.16 32.34
C GLY A 89 33.67 5.17 31.38
N GLY A 90 33.46 5.75 30.19
CA GLY A 90 34.49 5.86 29.17
C GLY A 90 34.26 4.85 28.07
N ALA A 91 35.11 3.84 27.91
CA ALA A 91 34.86 2.75 26.98
C ALA A 91 34.97 1.40 27.69
N GLY A 92 34.21 0.41 27.24
CA GLY A 92 34.03 -0.85 27.95
C GLY A 92 32.60 -0.98 28.47
N ASN A 93 32.30 -2.13 29.08
CA ASN A 93 30.99 -2.34 29.68
C ASN A 93 31.08 -1.96 31.16
N ASP A 94 30.58 -0.78 31.48
CA ASP A 94 30.77 -0.10 32.75
C ASP A 94 29.55 -0.23 33.66
N SER A 95 29.77 -0.06 34.95
CA SER A 95 28.69 -0.04 35.95
C SER A 95 28.76 1.24 36.75
N ILE A 96 27.77 2.11 36.58
CA ILE A 96 27.74 3.46 37.15
C ILE A 96 26.61 3.52 38.19
N PHE A 97 26.98 3.85 39.43
CA PHE A 97 26.08 3.91 40.57
C PHE A 97 26.05 5.34 41.11
N GLY A 98 24.93 6.05 40.90
CA GLY A 98 24.66 7.38 41.45
C GLY A 98 24.01 7.32 42.84
N SER A 99 24.11 8.44 43.58
CA SER A 99 23.61 8.58 44.94
C SER A 99 22.41 9.53 45.06
N GLY A 100 21.38 9.39 44.23
CA GLY A 100 20.09 10.06 44.46
C GLY A 100 20.16 11.59 44.61
N SER A 101 21.25 12.20 44.16
CA SER A 101 21.52 13.63 44.13
C SER A 101 21.36 14.12 42.67
N ASN A 102 21.69 15.38 42.36
CA ASN A 102 21.52 15.91 40.99
C ASN A 102 22.66 15.49 40.06
N ASP A 103 22.89 14.18 39.96
CA ASP A 103 24.05 13.61 39.30
C ASP A 103 23.91 13.61 37.78
N ARG A 104 25.04 13.75 37.10
CA ARG A 104 25.19 13.51 35.66
C ARG A 104 25.91 12.19 35.45
N LEU A 105 25.23 11.20 34.88
CA LEU A 105 25.76 9.86 34.67
C LEU A 105 25.95 9.62 33.17
N ILE A 106 27.16 9.22 32.77
CA ILE A 106 27.55 9.04 31.37
C ILE A 106 28.16 7.65 31.21
N GLY A 107 27.54 6.75 30.45
CA GLY A 107 28.11 5.41 30.20
C GLY A 107 29.36 5.52 29.31
N GLY A 108 29.16 5.73 28.02
CA GLY A 108 30.23 5.91 27.04
C GLY A 108 30.11 4.91 25.89
N ASP A 109 31.20 4.23 25.51
CA ASP A 109 31.17 3.19 24.47
C ASP A 109 31.14 1.79 25.13
N GLY A 110 30.09 0.99 24.94
CA GLY A 110 29.96 -0.38 25.42
C GLY A 110 28.58 -0.62 26.05
N ASP A 111 28.26 -1.87 26.43
CA ASP A 111 26.95 -2.16 27.05
C ASP A 111 27.03 -1.83 28.55
N ASP A 112 26.51 -0.67 28.93
CA ASP A 112 26.66 -0.06 30.23
C ASP A 112 25.45 -0.32 31.13
N TYR A 113 25.73 -0.41 32.44
CA TYR A 113 24.72 -0.54 33.49
C TYR A 113 24.71 0.72 34.36
N ILE A 114 23.65 1.51 34.26
CA ILE A 114 23.47 2.74 35.02
C ILE A 114 22.37 2.53 36.06
N TYR A 115 22.73 2.68 37.33
CA TYR A 115 21.81 2.56 38.44
C TYR A 115 21.83 3.84 39.28
N ASP A 116 20.65 4.40 39.54
CA ASP A 116 20.51 5.53 40.45
C ASP A 116 19.36 5.30 41.43
N SER A 117 19.57 5.69 42.69
CA SER A 117 18.55 5.53 43.72
C SER A 117 18.63 6.57 44.83
N ASN A 118 17.47 6.99 45.34
CA ASN A 118 17.37 7.90 46.49
C ASN A 118 17.29 7.13 47.85
N SER A 119 17.86 5.92 47.94
CA SER A 119 17.61 4.98 49.06
C SER A 119 18.56 5.10 50.27
N ALA A 120 19.50 6.05 50.30
CA ALA A 120 20.47 6.17 51.38
C ALA A 120 19.89 6.80 52.67
N TRP A 121 19.50 5.97 53.65
CA TRP A 121 19.26 6.41 55.04
C TRP A 121 20.57 6.48 55.87
N PRO A 122 20.79 7.45 56.79
CA PRO A 122 19.87 8.49 57.25
C PRO A 122 20.52 9.89 57.29
N ILE A 123 20.56 10.62 56.18
CA ILE A 123 20.50 12.08 56.27
C ILE A 123 19.61 12.54 55.11
N PRO A 124 18.38 13.02 55.36
CA PRO A 124 17.63 13.68 54.31
C PRO A 124 18.47 14.90 53.88
N ASP A 125 18.83 14.98 52.61
CA ASP A 125 19.25 16.28 52.13
C ASP A 125 18.09 17.26 52.38
N SER A 126 18.50 18.39 52.93
CA SER A 126 17.65 19.28 53.68
C SER A 126 16.84 20.19 52.77
N GLY A 127 15.86 19.65 52.05
CA GLY A 127 14.88 20.50 51.38
C GLY A 127 14.07 19.81 50.30
N SER A 128 12.82 20.28 50.16
CA SER A 128 11.94 20.07 49.02
C SER A 128 12.52 20.72 47.74
N GLN A 129 13.64 20.23 47.23
CA GLN A 129 14.13 20.58 45.89
C GLN A 129 13.86 19.41 44.93
N PRO A 130 13.47 19.70 43.68
CA PRO A 130 13.32 18.66 42.66
C PRO A 130 14.68 18.04 42.34
N ASP A 131 14.73 16.71 42.26
CA ASP A 131 15.89 15.97 41.80
C ASP A 131 16.01 16.16 40.27
N PHE A 132 17.17 16.63 39.81
CA PHE A 132 17.50 16.82 38.40
C PHE A 132 18.34 15.64 37.92
N LEU A 133 17.76 14.79 37.06
CA LEU A 133 18.41 13.60 36.53
C LEU A 133 18.96 13.87 35.12
N ASP A 134 20.25 13.62 34.89
CA ASP A 134 20.91 13.80 33.58
C ASP A 134 21.71 12.55 33.24
N ILE A 135 21.07 11.63 32.51
CA ILE A 135 21.67 10.35 32.10
C ILE A 135 21.89 10.36 30.58
N ASP A 136 23.08 9.95 30.18
CA ASP A 136 23.53 9.79 28.79
C ASP A 136 24.26 8.44 28.70
N ALA A 137 23.57 7.37 28.31
CA ALA A 137 24.13 6.02 28.40
C ALA A 137 25.22 5.78 27.35
N GLY A 138 25.02 6.21 26.10
CA GLY A 138 26.09 6.35 25.12
C GLY A 138 25.91 5.42 23.92
N ASN A 139 26.93 4.68 23.52
CA ASN A 139 26.85 3.71 22.43
C ASN A 139 26.89 2.29 23.02
N GLY A 140 25.89 1.46 22.78
CA GLY A 140 25.83 0.11 23.33
C GLY A 140 24.39 -0.30 23.58
N ASP A 141 24.18 -1.55 23.99
CA ASP A 141 22.85 -1.98 24.46
C ASP A 141 22.76 -1.74 25.98
N ASP A 142 22.35 -0.54 26.39
CA ASP A 142 22.48 -0.08 27.77
C ASP A 142 21.28 -0.43 28.66
N SER A 143 21.53 -0.47 29.98
CA SER A 143 20.50 -0.75 30.97
C SER A 143 20.50 0.28 32.09
N ILE A 144 19.38 1.01 32.17
CA ILE A 144 19.16 2.11 33.10
C ILE A 144 18.10 1.69 34.12
N VAL A 145 18.46 1.74 35.41
CA VAL A 145 17.56 1.37 36.52
C VAL A 145 17.44 2.52 37.51
N LEU A 146 16.21 2.96 37.74
CA LEU A 146 15.88 4.07 38.63
C LEU A 146 14.98 3.62 39.78
N GLU A 147 15.51 3.63 41.01
CA GLU A 147 14.79 3.17 42.21
C GLU A 147 14.51 4.28 43.25
N ASN A 148 13.33 4.22 43.91
CA ASN A 148 13.00 4.96 45.14
C ASN A 148 13.03 6.50 45.09
N PHE A 149 12.74 7.13 43.95
CA PHE A 149 12.64 8.59 43.86
C PHE A 149 11.23 9.12 44.20
N GLY A 150 11.15 10.30 44.82
CA GLY A 150 9.90 10.98 45.19
C GLY A 150 9.16 11.65 44.01
N LEU A 151 7.99 12.23 44.31
CA LEU A 151 6.99 12.81 43.38
C LEU A 151 7.43 14.04 42.54
N GLN A 152 8.68 14.52 42.64
CA GLN A 152 9.16 15.69 41.89
C GLN A 152 10.54 15.42 41.28
N LYS A 153 10.54 14.88 40.06
CA LYS A 153 11.73 14.69 39.23
C LYS A 153 11.63 15.53 37.96
N SER A 154 12.76 16.01 37.48
CA SER A 154 12.88 16.64 36.17
C SER A 154 14.22 16.25 35.57
N GLY A 155 14.32 16.05 34.26
CA GLY A 155 15.58 15.56 33.73
C GLY A 155 15.50 15.03 32.32
N THR A 156 16.65 14.63 31.79
CA THR A 156 16.76 13.91 30.51
C THR A 156 17.40 12.56 30.77
N ILE A 157 16.82 11.53 30.17
CA ILE A 157 17.41 10.20 30.03
C ILE A 157 17.58 10.00 28.54
N ASP A 158 18.83 9.81 28.11
CA ASP A 158 19.22 9.54 26.75
C ASP A 158 19.95 8.19 26.73
N GLY A 159 19.41 7.17 26.07
CA GLY A 159 20.11 5.88 25.91
C GLY A 159 21.25 5.99 24.92
N GLY A 160 21.06 6.79 23.88
CA GLY A 160 22.07 7.06 22.87
C GLY A 160 21.91 6.13 21.66
N ALA A 161 22.88 5.29 21.36
CA ALA A 161 22.88 4.44 20.17
C ALA A 161 22.99 2.96 20.54
N GLY A 162 21.92 2.21 20.31
CA GLY A 162 21.86 0.77 20.48
C GLY A 162 20.43 0.35 20.78
N ILE A 163 20.26 -0.73 21.54
CA ILE A 163 18.95 -1.12 22.10
C ILE A 163 19.01 -0.94 23.61
N ASP A 164 18.45 0.17 24.07
CA ASP A 164 18.55 0.63 25.44
C ASP A 164 17.28 0.30 26.24
N SER A 165 17.48 -0.02 27.51
CA SER A 165 16.41 -0.42 28.42
C SER A 165 16.29 0.48 29.64
N LEU A 166 15.06 0.83 30.01
CA LEU A 166 14.75 1.62 31.19
C LEU A 166 13.82 0.85 32.14
N GLN A 167 14.20 0.80 33.41
CA GLN A 167 13.35 0.34 34.51
C GLN A 167 13.15 1.50 35.49
N ALA A 168 11.91 1.96 35.67
CA ALA A 168 11.60 3.09 36.53
C ALA A 168 10.21 2.97 37.17
N TYR A 169 10.03 3.51 38.38
CA TYR A 169 8.71 3.58 39.04
C TYR A 169 7.76 4.62 38.41
N SER A 170 8.33 5.71 37.89
CA SER A 170 7.55 6.80 37.28
C SER A 170 8.44 7.60 36.33
N LEU A 171 7.86 7.92 35.18
CA LEU A 171 8.41 8.75 34.12
C LEU A 171 8.01 10.22 34.27
N ASP A 172 7.04 10.55 35.13
CA ASP A 172 6.50 11.91 35.30
C ASP A 172 7.61 12.97 35.44
N GLY A 173 7.60 13.97 34.55
CA GLY A 173 8.55 15.08 34.54
C GLY A 173 9.89 14.80 33.85
N LEU A 174 10.14 13.57 33.38
CA LEU A 174 11.34 13.19 32.64
C LEU A 174 11.15 13.34 31.12
N THR A 175 12.21 13.77 30.45
CA THR A 175 12.33 13.67 28.99
C THR A 175 13.10 12.39 28.66
N ILE A 176 12.45 11.45 27.99
CA ILE A 176 13.06 10.20 27.53
C ILE A 176 13.47 10.36 26.07
N LYS A 177 14.66 9.88 25.70
CA LYS A 177 15.19 9.90 24.34
C LYS A 177 15.98 8.63 24.09
N ASN A 178 15.85 8.09 22.88
CA ASN A 178 16.64 6.95 22.42
C ASN A 178 16.63 5.82 23.47
N ILE A 179 15.45 5.44 23.94
CA ILE A 179 15.26 4.27 24.79
C ILE A 179 14.21 3.42 24.12
N GLU A 180 14.59 2.22 23.70
CA GLU A 180 13.73 1.34 22.92
C GLU A 180 12.83 0.50 23.84
N VAL A 181 13.30 0.12 25.04
CA VAL A 181 12.60 -0.86 25.89
C VAL A 181 12.27 -0.32 27.28
N LEU A 182 10.98 -0.24 27.62
CA LEU A 182 10.51 -0.02 28.99
C LEU A 182 10.25 -1.36 29.71
N GLN A 183 10.85 -1.53 30.90
CA GLN A 183 10.60 -2.67 31.79
C GLN A 183 9.83 -2.20 33.04
N THR A 184 8.64 -2.75 33.24
CA THR A 184 7.70 -2.29 34.27
C THR A 184 7.81 -3.08 35.57
N TRP A 185 8.09 -4.39 35.53
CA TRP A 185 8.18 -5.21 36.75
C TRP A 185 9.34 -4.79 37.66
N PRO A 186 9.19 -4.75 39.00
CA PRO A 186 8.04 -5.13 39.82
C PRO A 186 7.03 -4.01 40.11
N TYR A 187 7.02 -2.95 39.31
CA TYR A 187 6.27 -1.73 39.58
C TYR A 187 5.12 -1.54 38.59
N THR A 188 4.15 -0.71 38.98
CA THR A 188 3.26 -0.05 38.03
C THR A 188 3.94 1.25 37.65
N VAL A 189 4.23 1.43 36.36
CA VAL A 189 4.97 2.59 35.88
C VAL A 189 4.00 3.72 35.55
N LYS A 190 4.21 4.87 36.17
CA LYS A 190 3.39 6.05 35.97
C LYS A 190 3.99 6.99 34.92
N GLY A 191 3.23 7.38 33.89
CA GLY A 191 3.69 8.27 32.82
C GLY A 191 2.56 8.87 31.98
N SER A 192 2.89 9.88 31.18
CA SER A 192 1.97 10.46 30.19
C SER A 192 1.90 9.62 28.92
N SER A 193 0.86 9.78 28.12
CA SER A 193 0.70 9.11 26.82
C SER A 193 1.95 9.25 25.93
N ALA A 194 2.44 10.48 25.75
CA ALA A 194 3.64 10.75 24.95
C ALA A 194 4.96 10.14 25.49
N GLN A 195 4.99 9.69 26.75
CA GLN A 195 6.14 9.01 27.31
C GLN A 195 6.10 7.51 27.02
N PHE A 196 4.91 6.90 27.08
CA PHE A 196 4.78 5.48 26.74
C PHE A 196 5.00 5.23 25.23
N GLU A 197 4.51 6.13 24.38
CA GLU A 197 4.72 6.15 22.91
C GLU A 197 6.15 6.46 22.48
N SER A 198 7.06 6.71 23.43
CA SER A 198 8.47 6.99 23.11
C SER A 198 9.34 5.74 23.09
N PHE A 199 8.78 4.58 23.45
CA PHE A 199 9.45 3.30 23.47
C PHE A 199 9.04 2.49 22.24
N ASP A 200 9.93 1.65 21.72
CA ASP A 200 9.57 0.65 20.71
C ASP A 200 8.89 -0.58 21.34
N LYS A 201 9.06 -0.77 22.66
CA LYS A 201 8.61 -1.98 23.36
C LYS A 201 8.38 -1.76 24.84
N ILE A 202 7.24 -2.25 25.33
CA ILE A 202 6.93 -2.27 26.77
C ILE A 202 6.83 -3.72 27.27
N LEU A 203 7.49 -4.00 28.40
CA LEU A 203 7.62 -5.32 28.99
C LEU A 203 7.26 -5.32 30.49
N GLY A 204 6.68 -6.42 30.95
CA GLY A 204 6.56 -6.75 32.36
C GLY A 204 7.91 -7.14 32.96
N SER A 205 8.23 -8.43 32.98
CA SER A 205 9.55 -8.93 33.34
C SER A 205 10.20 -9.64 32.16
N THR A 206 11.51 -9.45 31.99
CA THR A 206 12.36 -10.20 31.07
C THR A 206 12.88 -11.51 31.67
N ASP A 207 12.64 -11.76 32.97
CA ASP A 207 13.00 -13.02 33.61
C ASP A 207 11.97 -14.11 33.24
N PRO A 208 12.38 -15.20 32.55
CA PRO A 208 11.48 -16.26 32.12
C PRO A 208 10.82 -17.03 33.29
N ILE A 209 11.23 -16.79 34.54
CA ILE A 209 10.64 -17.36 35.75
C ILE A 209 9.55 -16.43 36.33
N LEU A 210 9.65 -15.13 36.10
CA LEU A 210 8.69 -14.12 36.56
C LEU A 210 7.73 -13.81 35.41
N ASN A 211 6.66 -14.58 35.30
CA ASN A 211 5.60 -14.30 34.33
C ASN A 211 4.74 -13.12 34.83
N SER A 212 5.22 -11.90 34.63
CA SER A 212 4.50 -10.67 34.92
C SER A 212 4.22 -9.91 33.64
N PHE A 213 3.00 -9.40 33.52
CA PHE A 213 2.53 -8.51 32.45
C PHE A 213 3.02 -7.08 32.65
N ALA A 214 2.95 -6.26 31.60
CA ALA A 214 3.25 -4.84 31.70
C ALA A 214 2.21 -4.15 32.59
N SER A 215 2.63 -3.23 33.47
CA SER A 215 1.69 -2.49 34.34
C SER A 215 1.93 -0.98 34.28
N LEU A 216 0.92 -0.24 33.85
CA LEU A 216 0.99 1.19 33.51
C LEU A 216 -0.10 2.00 34.25
N GLU A 217 0.25 3.20 34.70
CA GLU A 217 -0.69 4.23 35.20
C GLU A 217 -0.58 5.48 34.31
N VAL A 218 -1.63 5.79 33.55
CA VAL A 218 -1.66 6.89 32.58
C VAL A 218 -2.07 8.19 33.29
N THR A 219 -1.32 9.27 33.06
CA THR A 219 -1.45 10.52 33.85
C THR A 219 -2.14 11.67 33.14
N ASP A 220 -2.37 11.55 31.83
CA ASP A 220 -3.08 12.52 31.01
C ASP A 220 -4.24 11.87 30.26
N SER A 221 -4.99 12.68 29.50
CA SER A 221 -6.17 12.25 28.74
C SER A 221 -5.92 12.35 27.23
N ALA A 222 -4.65 12.33 26.81
CA ALA A 222 -4.32 12.22 25.39
C ALA A 222 -4.57 10.77 24.96
N HIS A 223 -4.87 10.57 23.68
CA HIS A 223 -4.95 9.23 23.13
C HIS A 223 -3.56 8.56 23.20
N LEU A 224 -3.54 7.35 23.74
CA LEU A 224 -2.37 6.49 23.87
C LEU A 224 -2.63 5.20 23.09
N ASP A 225 -1.90 4.97 22.01
CA ASP A 225 -1.93 3.73 21.24
C ASP A 225 -0.71 2.90 21.63
N LEU A 226 -0.94 1.73 22.22
CA LEU A 226 0.11 0.79 22.63
C LEU A 226 0.15 -0.46 21.75
N SER A 227 -0.54 -0.43 20.61
CA SER A 227 -0.75 -1.63 19.79
C SER A 227 0.55 -2.22 19.25
N ASP A 228 1.54 -1.40 18.89
CA ASP A 228 2.84 -1.88 18.42
C ASP A 228 3.86 -2.12 19.55
N GLU A 229 3.86 -1.34 20.63
CA GLU A 229 4.78 -1.56 21.75
C GLU A 229 4.47 -2.83 22.54
N LEU A 230 3.19 -3.17 22.67
CA LEU A 230 2.72 -4.38 23.33
C LEU A 230 2.62 -5.56 22.34
N ALA A 231 2.09 -5.35 21.13
CA ALA A 231 1.62 -6.41 20.25
C ALA A 231 0.72 -7.40 21.03
N ASP A 232 0.90 -8.72 20.86
CA ASP A 232 0.09 -9.75 21.53
C ASP A 232 0.37 -9.91 23.05
N ARG A 233 1.02 -8.94 23.71
CA ARG A 233 1.39 -9.05 25.13
C ARG A 233 0.35 -8.45 26.03
N ARG A 234 -0.13 -9.29 26.96
CA ARG A 234 -0.89 -8.85 28.12
C ARG A 234 -0.26 -7.68 28.87
N ALA A 235 -1.09 -6.69 29.16
CA ALA A 235 -0.85 -5.50 29.94
C ALA A 235 -1.98 -5.24 30.95
N HIS A 236 -1.66 -4.37 31.90
CA HIS A 236 -2.62 -3.78 32.83
C HIS A 236 -2.45 -2.27 32.80
N VAL A 237 -3.49 -1.57 32.33
CA VAL A 237 -3.49 -0.11 32.20
C VAL A 237 -4.51 0.48 33.16
N SER A 238 -4.11 1.52 33.90
CA SER A 238 -4.96 2.11 34.94
C SER A 238 -4.98 3.65 34.94
N GLY A 239 -6.13 4.21 35.34
CA GLY A 239 -6.44 5.64 35.37
C GLY A 239 -6.86 6.21 36.71
N TRP A 240 -6.81 5.44 37.80
CA TRP A 240 -7.54 5.68 39.07
C TRP A 240 -7.44 7.11 39.65
N ASN A 241 -6.33 7.82 39.43
CA ASN A 241 -6.10 9.16 39.96
C ASN A 241 -6.07 10.26 38.88
N ASN A 242 -6.48 9.94 37.66
CA ASN A 242 -6.48 10.87 36.54
C ASN A 242 -7.79 11.68 36.53
N PRO A 243 -7.76 12.98 36.85
CA PRO A 243 -8.98 13.78 36.91
C PRO A 243 -9.55 14.13 35.53
N SER A 244 -8.88 13.72 34.46
CA SER A 244 -9.23 14.05 33.07
C SER A 244 -9.69 12.84 32.25
N GLY A 245 -9.68 11.64 32.83
CA GLY A 245 -9.98 10.38 32.15
C GLY A 245 -8.77 9.79 31.42
N VAL A 246 -8.92 8.55 30.98
CA VAL A 246 -7.94 7.78 30.20
C VAL A 246 -8.50 7.52 28.81
N ASP A 247 -7.65 7.63 27.79
CA ASP A 247 -7.94 7.29 26.40
C ASP A 247 -6.81 6.38 25.92
N VAL A 248 -7.03 5.07 25.88
CA VAL A 248 -5.98 4.10 25.56
C VAL A 248 -6.46 3.00 24.64
N LYS A 249 -5.58 2.61 23.71
CA LYS A 249 -5.67 1.44 22.87
C LYS A 249 -4.50 0.49 23.16
N THR A 250 -4.74 -0.82 23.18
CA THR A 250 -3.68 -1.85 23.30
C THR A 250 -3.64 -2.76 22.07
N GLY A 251 -2.78 -3.78 22.08
CA GLY A 251 -2.65 -4.78 21.01
C GLY A 251 -3.38 -6.09 21.35
N ASP A 252 -3.15 -7.15 20.57
CA ASP A 252 -3.95 -8.40 20.59
C ASP A 252 -3.77 -9.31 21.84
N GLY A 253 -3.34 -8.78 22.99
CA GLY A 253 -3.08 -9.54 24.21
C GLY A 253 -4.26 -9.50 25.20
N ASP A 254 -4.39 -10.51 26.09
CA ASP A 254 -5.46 -10.55 27.11
C ASP A 254 -5.30 -9.45 28.20
N ASP A 255 -5.76 -8.24 27.94
CA ASP A 255 -5.48 -7.02 28.68
C ASP A 255 -6.45 -6.74 29.83
N VAL A 256 -6.04 -5.81 30.71
CA VAL A 256 -6.85 -5.40 31.86
C VAL A 256 -6.85 -3.88 31.99
N PHE A 257 -8.01 -3.26 31.80
CA PHE A 257 -8.23 -1.83 31.93
C PHE A 257 -8.93 -1.51 33.26
N ALA A 258 -8.43 -0.48 33.94
CA ALA A 258 -9.06 0.08 35.14
C ALA A 258 -9.20 1.60 35.02
N GLY A 259 -10.43 2.07 34.88
CA GLY A 259 -10.83 3.45 34.68
C GLY A 259 -10.66 4.37 35.88
N SER A 260 -11.19 5.56 35.71
CA SER A 260 -11.23 6.67 36.66
C SER A 260 -12.68 6.93 37.09
N ASP A 261 -12.92 7.98 37.90
CA ASP A 261 -14.29 8.41 38.25
C ASP A 261 -14.86 9.42 37.21
N VAL A 262 -14.27 9.50 36.02
CA VAL A 262 -14.71 10.35 34.90
C VAL A 262 -14.65 9.55 33.59
N ASN A 263 -15.22 10.10 32.52
CA ASN A 263 -15.30 9.42 31.23
C ASN A 263 -13.94 8.90 30.72
N ASP A 264 -13.89 7.60 30.46
CA ASP A 264 -12.76 6.90 29.88
C ASP A 264 -13.09 6.35 28.48
N ILE A 265 -12.06 6.13 27.68
CA ILE A 265 -12.12 5.50 26.35
C ILE A 265 -11.09 4.38 26.34
N PHE A 266 -11.57 3.16 26.13
CA PHE A 266 -10.72 1.97 26.07
C PHE A 266 -10.95 1.21 24.77
N ASP A 267 -9.86 0.69 24.21
CA ASP A 267 -9.81 -0.13 23.01
C ASP A 267 -8.81 -1.28 23.21
N GLY A 268 -9.32 -2.50 23.36
CA GLY A 268 -8.52 -3.70 23.56
C GLY A 268 -7.90 -4.27 22.28
N SER A 269 -8.44 -3.89 21.11
CA SER A 269 -8.16 -4.51 19.81
C SER A 269 -8.50 -6.00 19.72
N GLY A 270 -7.79 -6.89 20.41
CA GLY A 270 -8.05 -8.33 20.37
C GLY A 270 -7.45 -9.02 21.58
N GLY A 271 -7.79 -10.30 21.77
CA GLY A 271 -7.51 -10.99 23.04
C GLY A 271 -8.76 -11.08 23.90
N ASN A 272 -8.66 -11.71 25.08
CA ASN A 272 -9.80 -11.79 26.02
C ASN A 272 -9.58 -10.79 27.15
N ASP A 273 -10.20 -9.63 27.00
CA ASP A 273 -9.90 -8.45 27.77
C ASP A 273 -10.88 -8.24 28.92
N ILE A 274 -10.42 -7.47 29.92
CA ILE A 274 -11.23 -7.15 31.09
C ILE A 274 -11.21 -5.64 31.31
N PHE A 275 -12.39 -5.02 31.27
CA PHE A 275 -12.58 -3.59 31.45
C PHE A 275 -13.37 -3.32 32.73
N ASP A 276 -12.87 -2.37 33.53
CA ASP A 276 -13.59 -1.75 34.65
C ASP A 276 -13.61 -0.24 34.42
N GLY A 277 -14.72 0.30 33.91
CA GLY A 277 -14.93 1.74 33.67
C GLY A 277 -15.04 2.57 34.94
N SER A 278 -15.31 1.94 36.08
CA SER A 278 -15.51 2.59 37.38
C SER A 278 -16.68 3.59 37.41
N GLY A 279 -16.50 4.85 37.01
CA GLY A 279 -17.63 5.77 36.91
C GLY A 279 -17.36 6.88 35.92
N GLY A 280 -18.39 7.34 35.24
CA GLY A 280 -18.18 8.16 34.05
C GLY A 280 -19.25 7.87 33.01
N ASN A 281 -19.10 8.41 31.82
CA ASN A 281 -19.82 7.90 30.67
C ASN A 281 -18.76 7.34 29.74
N ASP A 282 -18.52 6.05 29.84
CA ASP A 282 -17.35 5.38 29.29
C ASP A 282 -17.64 4.78 27.93
N LYS A 283 -16.59 4.68 27.11
CA LYS A 283 -16.63 4.03 25.79
C LYS A 283 -15.67 2.86 25.81
N LEU A 284 -16.20 1.65 25.67
CA LEU A 284 -15.45 0.41 25.77
C LEU A 284 -15.49 -0.34 24.44
N THR A 285 -14.33 -0.65 23.88
CA THR A 285 -14.18 -1.46 22.67
C THR A 285 -13.35 -2.67 23.05
N GLY A 286 -13.95 -3.87 23.06
CA GLY A 286 -13.23 -5.11 23.36
C GLY A 286 -12.43 -5.56 22.15
N GLY A 287 -13.14 -5.84 21.05
CA GLY A 287 -12.55 -6.19 19.77
C GLY A 287 -12.62 -7.70 19.52
N ASP A 288 -11.56 -8.31 18.98
CA ASP A 288 -11.56 -9.74 18.70
C ASP A 288 -11.32 -10.58 19.97
N GLY A 289 -12.34 -11.29 20.50
CA GLY A 289 -12.11 -12.25 21.59
C GLY A 289 -13.35 -12.53 22.43
N ASP A 290 -13.19 -13.10 23.63
CA ASP A 290 -14.29 -13.21 24.59
C ASP A 290 -14.08 -12.21 25.73
N ASP A 291 -14.65 -11.00 25.63
CA ASP A 291 -14.34 -9.90 26.54
C ASP A 291 -15.29 -9.76 27.73
N GLU A 292 -14.80 -9.16 28.83
CA GLU A 292 -15.60 -8.74 29.99
C GLU A 292 -15.60 -7.20 30.11
N LEU A 293 -16.71 -6.58 29.72
CA LEU A 293 -16.89 -5.13 29.69
C LEU A 293 -17.77 -4.68 30.87
N ASP A 294 -17.17 -4.08 31.91
CA ASP A 294 -17.90 -3.45 33.02
C ASP A 294 -17.89 -1.92 32.86
N GLY A 295 -19.05 -1.32 32.56
CA GLY A 295 -19.21 0.14 32.41
C GLY A 295 -19.23 0.90 33.73
N GLY A 296 -19.54 0.25 34.85
CA GLY A 296 -19.58 0.91 36.15
C GLY A 296 -20.75 1.88 36.34
N ASP A 297 -20.48 3.01 37.03
CA ASP A 297 -21.49 4.04 37.34
C ASP A 297 -21.57 5.10 36.23
N GLY A 298 -22.61 5.08 35.41
CA GLY A 298 -23.01 6.26 34.65
C GLY A 298 -23.85 5.97 33.42
N THR A 299 -23.35 6.30 32.23
CA THR A 299 -24.06 6.00 30.98
C THR A 299 -23.05 5.58 29.93
N ASP A 300 -22.96 4.27 29.78
CA ASP A 300 -21.78 3.64 29.20
C ASP A 300 -22.12 2.97 27.87
N THR A 301 -21.13 2.93 26.97
CA THR A 301 -21.30 2.44 25.60
C THR A 301 -20.23 1.41 25.26
N ALA A 302 -20.65 0.18 25.01
CA ALA A 302 -19.83 -0.82 24.33
C ALA A 302 -19.86 -0.59 22.82
N VAL A 303 -18.76 -0.83 22.13
CA VAL A 303 -18.61 -0.61 20.68
C VAL A 303 -18.17 -1.89 19.99
N PHE A 304 -18.84 -2.17 18.87
CA PHE A 304 -18.68 -3.37 18.04
C PHE A 304 -18.47 -2.94 16.58
N ALA A 305 -17.57 -3.62 15.87
CA ALA A 305 -17.16 -3.23 14.52
C ALA A 305 -18.18 -3.58 13.43
N GLY A 306 -19.00 -4.62 13.61
CA GLY A 306 -19.97 -5.11 12.63
C GLY A 306 -21.35 -4.44 12.72
N ASN A 307 -22.24 -4.82 11.81
CA ASN A 307 -23.63 -4.38 11.81
C ASN A 307 -24.44 -5.16 12.85
N PHE A 308 -25.55 -4.60 13.35
CA PHE A 308 -26.41 -5.26 14.34
C PHE A 308 -26.91 -6.66 13.89
N SER A 309 -27.07 -6.87 12.58
CA SER A 309 -27.43 -8.17 11.98
C SER A 309 -26.49 -9.31 12.35
N ASP A 310 -25.22 -8.99 12.63
CA ASP A 310 -24.12 -9.95 12.76
C ASP A 310 -24.03 -10.54 14.17
N TYR A 311 -24.70 -9.89 15.12
CA TYR A 311 -24.60 -10.20 16.53
C TYR A 311 -25.88 -10.89 17.03
N SER A 312 -25.66 -11.86 17.91
CA SER A 312 -26.71 -12.40 18.77
C SER A 312 -26.63 -11.74 20.14
N LEU A 313 -27.78 -11.33 20.69
CA LEU A 313 -27.87 -10.74 22.02
C LEU A 313 -28.60 -11.71 22.95
N ALA A 314 -28.02 -11.98 24.11
CA ALA A 314 -28.59 -12.83 25.14
C ALA A 314 -28.48 -12.18 26.53
N LEU A 315 -29.34 -12.61 27.46
CA LEU A 315 -29.23 -12.22 28.86
C LEU A 315 -28.89 -13.46 29.70
N GLU A 316 -27.65 -13.54 30.18
CA GLU A 316 -27.15 -14.67 30.96
C GLU A 316 -26.82 -14.27 32.39
N ASN A 317 -27.50 -14.90 33.36
CA ASN A 317 -27.34 -14.62 34.79
C ASN A 317 -27.50 -13.14 35.20
N GLY A 318 -28.20 -12.34 34.38
CA GLY A 318 -28.41 -10.91 34.60
C GLY A 318 -27.31 -10.01 34.04
N ARG A 319 -26.42 -10.54 33.19
CA ARG A 319 -25.48 -9.79 32.36
C ARG A 319 -25.90 -9.91 30.90
N ASP A 320 -25.72 -8.85 30.14
CA ASP A 320 -25.95 -8.86 28.70
C ASP A 320 -24.76 -9.57 28.03
N VAL A 321 -25.05 -10.39 27.02
CA VAL A 321 -24.06 -11.15 26.27
C VAL A 321 -24.26 -10.85 24.80
N VAL A 322 -23.20 -10.41 24.13
CA VAL A 322 -23.17 -10.06 22.71
C VAL A 322 -22.23 -11.04 22.03
N THR A 323 -22.63 -11.64 20.91
CA THR A 323 -21.82 -12.69 20.27
C THR A 323 -21.84 -12.54 18.76
N SER A 324 -20.66 -12.55 18.13
CA SER A 324 -20.48 -12.65 16.68
C SER A 324 -19.40 -13.69 16.33
N ALA A 325 -19.21 -13.95 15.04
CA ALA A 325 -18.08 -14.76 14.59
C ALA A 325 -16.78 -13.96 14.45
N LEU A 326 -16.88 -12.63 14.34
CA LEU A 326 -15.75 -11.72 14.19
C LEU A 326 -15.12 -11.44 15.55
N GLU A 327 -15.92 -10.89 16.46
CA GLU A 327 -15.52 -10.37 17.76
C GLU A 327 -15.80 -11.34 18.92
N GLY A 328 -16.05 -12.62 18.65
CA GLY A 328 -16.28 -13.63 19.70
C GLY A 328 -17.49 -13.38 20.61
N THR A 329 -17.37 -13.70 21.91
CA THR A 329 -18.47 -13.69 22.90
C THR A 329 -18.18 -12.75 24.07
N ASP A 330 -18.81 -11.58 24.04
CA ASP A 330 -18.59 -10.53 25.03
C ASP A 330 -19.66 -10.50 26.10
N THR A 331 -19.22 -10.24 27.33
CA THR A 331 -20.09 -10.10 28.49
C THR A 331 -20.10 -8.67 29.01
N LEU A 332 -21.27 -8.07 29.04
CA LEU A 332 -21.47 -6.67 29.40
C LEU A 332 -22.17 -6.57 30.76
N THR A 333 -21.60 -5.74 31.65
CA THR A 333 -22.16 -5.38 32.95
C THR A 333 -22.15 -3.86 33.08
N GLY A 334 -23.25 -3.26 33.57
CA GLY A 334 -23.30 -1.81 33.76
C GLY A 334 -23.17 -0.99 32.46
N VAL A 335 -23.50 -1.58 31.30
CA VAL A 335 -23.46 -0.89 30.00
C VAL A 335 -24.88 -0.63 29.51
N GLU A 336 -25.21 0.62 29.20
CA GLU A 336 -26.55 1.01 28.73
C GLU A 336 -26.73 0.88 27.21
N PHE A 337 -25.65 1.06 26.44
CA PHE A 337 -25.70 1.10 24.98
C PHE A 337 -24.66 0.18 24.32
N ALA A 338 -25.06 -0.49 23.25
CA ALA A 338 -24.14 -1.14 22.31
C ALA A 338 -24.17 -0.39 20.96
N ARG A 339 -23.03 0.11 20.52
CA ARG A 339 -22.84 0.77 19.21
C ARG A 339 -22.38 -0.28 18.21
N PHE A 340 -23.11 -0.38 17.11
CA PHE A 340 -22.76 -1.18 15.93
C PHE A 340 -22.47 -0.23 14.76
N ALA A 341 -21.93 -0.74 13.65
CA ALA A 341 -21.60 0.06 12.47
C ALA A 341 -22.83 0.75 11.84
N ASP A 342 -24.02 0.18 12.00
CA ASP A 342 -25.28 0.65 11.44
C ASP A 342 -26.21 1.34 12.46
N GLY A 343 -25.79 1.48 13.73
CA GLY A 343 -26.61 2.16 14.75
C GLY A 343 -26.31 1.84 16.22
N VAL A 344 -27.31 2.05 17.09
CA VAL A 344 -27.19 1.87 18.54
C VAL A 344 -28.32 1.03 19.10
N TYR A 345 -27.97 0.00 19.86
CA TYR A 345 -28.89 -0.76 20.68
C TYR A 345 -28.93 -0.21 22.12
N ASP A 346 -30.13 0.08 22.62
CA ASP A 346 -30.39 0.47 24.01
C ASP A 346 -30.88 -0.75 24.80
N PHE A 347 -30.08 -1.23 25.76
CA PHE A 347 -30.39 -2.42 26.56
C PHE A 347 -31.57 -2.20 27.52
N ALA A 348 -31.80 -0.97 27.96
CA ALA A 348 -32.89 -0.66 28.90
C ALA A 348 -34.27 -0.74 28.22
N THR A 349 -34.34 -0.38 26.95
CA THR A 349 -35.58 -0.38 26.15
C THR A 349 -35.69 -1.56 25.20
N GLY A 350 -34.58 -2.24 24.89
CA GLY A 350 -34.49 -3.29 23.90
C GLY A 350 -34.74 -2.78 22.49
N THR A 351 -34.32 -1.54 22.19
CA THR A 351 -34.54 -0.90 20.87
C THR A 351 -33.22 -0.59 20.20
N PHE A 352 -33.10 -0.98 18.93
CA PHE A 352 -32.07 -0.51 18.03
C PHE A 352 -32.51 0.77 17.32
N THR A 353 -31.64 1.76 17.25
CA THR A 353 -31.83 2.97 16.45
C THR A 353 -30.74 2.96 15.39
N GLY A 354 -31.10 2.65 14.15
CA GLY A 354 -30.19 2.76 13.03
C GLY A 354 -29.75 4.21 12.81
N ASP A 355 -28.67 4.43 12.07
CA ASP A 355 -28.17 5.77 11.73
C ASP A 355 -29.12 6.57 10.79
N SER A 356 -30.25 5.97 10.41
CA SER A 356 -31.36 6.58 9.68
C SER A 356 -32.23 7.49 10.57
N THR A 357 -32.69 8.60 9.98
CA THR A 357 -33.29 9.78 10.63
C THR A 357 -34.61 9.63 11.40
N ASP A 358 -35.09 8.42 11.74
CA ASP A 358 -36.36 8.23 12.47
C ASP A 358 -36.20 7.42 13.78
N PRO A 359 -35.85 8.08 14.90
CA PRO A 359 -35.69 7.40 16.19
C PRO A 359 -37.06 7.01 16.78
N GLY A 360 -37.28 5.70 16.98
CA GLY A 360 -38.27 5.19 17.95
C GLY A 360 -39.31 4.16 17.47
N ASN A 361 -39.17 3.55 16.29
CA ASN A 361 -39.97 2.37 15.93
C ASN A 361 -39.19 1.07 16.24
N PRO A 362 -39.84 0.03 16.79
CA PRO A 362 -39.20 -1.27 16.97
C PRO A 362 -38.87 -1.90 15.61
N LEU A 363 -37.70 -2.55 15.52
CA LEU A 363 -37.26 -3.24 14.30
C LEU A 363 -38.32 -4.23 13.79
N ASN A 364 -38.63 -4.12 12.51
CA ASN A 364 -39.34 -5.13 11.74
C ASN A 364 -38.33 -6.16 11.21
N ILE A 365 -38.05 -7.20 12.01
CA ILE A 365 -37.11 -8.26 11.66
C ILE A 365 -37.84 -9.42 10.97
N LEU A 366 -37.31 -9.87 9.83
CA LEU A 366 -37.71 -11.11 9.17
C LEU A 366 -36.75 -12.25 9.54
N GLU A 367 -37.22 -13.14 10.40
CA GLU A 367 -36.52 -14.40 10.72
C GLU A 367 -36.99 -15.51 9.76
N THR A 368 -36.19 -15.87 8.77
CA THR A 368 -36.58 -16.88 7.75
C THR A 368 -36.66 -18.30 8.32
N ASN A 369 -35.90 -18.60 9.38
CA ASN A 369 -35.79 -19.90 10.05
C ASN A 369 -35.56 -21.06 9.06
N GLY A 370 -34.81 -20.81 7.99
CA GLY A 370 -34.51 -21.77 6.93
C GLY A 370 -35.65 -22.03 5.94
N ALA A 371 -36.73 -21.25 5.99
CA ALA A 371 -37.79 -21.30 4.98
C ALA A 371 -37.45 -20.39 3.79
N THR A 372 -37.80 -20.83 2.58
CA THR A 372 -37.84 -19.96 1.40
C THR A 372 -38.99 -18.96 1.53
N ILE A 373 -38.67 -17.67 1.55
CA ILE A 373 -39.65 -16.59 1.64
C ILE A 373 -39.89 -15.99 0.25
N THR A 374 -41.14 -15.93 -0.19
CA THR A 374 -41.52 -15.33 -1.48
C THR A 374 -42.38 -14.09 -1.23
N LYS A 375 -41.89 -12.93 -1.69
CA LYS A 375 -42.50 -11.60 -1.50
C LYS A 375 -42.21 -10.71 -2.70
N THR A 376 -42.85 -9.56 -2.81
CA THR A 376 -42.42 -8.52 -3.77
C THR A 376 -41.16 -7.80 -3.27
N GLY A 377 -40.40 -7.15 -4.15
CA GLY A 377 -39.25 -6.33 -3.75
C GLY A 377 -39.59 -5.31 -2.65
N ALA A 378 -40.64 -4.52 -2.88
CA ALA A 378 -41.14 -3.55 -1.91
C ALA A 378 -41.70 -4.15 -0.59
N GLU A 379 -41.91 -5.46 -0.53
CA GLU A 379 -42.29 -6.16 0.71
C GLU A 379 -41.08 -6.64 1.50
N PHE A 380 -39.93 -6.85 0.86
CA PHE A 380 -38.66 -7.12 1.53
C PHE A 380 -38.06 -5.84 2.12
N GLU A 381 -38.07 -4.74 1.37
CA GLU A 381 -37.59 -3.43 1.85
C GLU A 381 -38.51 -2.71 2.85
N ALA A 382 -39.53 -3.42 3.32
CA ALA A 382 -40.32 -2.98 4.47
C ALA A 382 -39.78 -3.54 5.79
N TYR A 383 -38.83 -4.48 5.74
CA TYR A 383 -38.12 -5.00 6.91
C TYR A 383 -36.90 -4.12 7.19
N ASP A 384 -36.48 -4.08 8.45
CA ASP A 384 -35.25 -3.39 8.82
C ASP A 384 -34.07 -4.38 8.85
N VAL A 385 -34.35 -5.67 9.09
CA VAL A 385 -33.35 -6.75 9.10
C VAL A 385 -33.97 -8.02 8.54
N ILE A 386 -33.28 -8.72 7.65
CA ILE A 386 -33.62 -10.05 7.13
C ILE A 386 -32.49 -11.00 7.48
N ARG A 387 -32.77 -12.07 8.22
CA ARG A 387 -31.76 -13.07 8.59
C ARG A 387 -32.35 -14.47 8.75
N HIS A 388 -31.48 -15.46 8.94
CA HIS A 388 -31.94 -16.83 9.15
C HIS A 388 -32.57 -17.05 10.52
N SER A 389 -31.84 -16.81 11.59
CA SER A 389 -32.37 -16.85 12.95
C SER A 389 -31.45 -16.06 13.88
N GLU A 390 -31.98 -15.49 14.96
CA GLU A 390 -31.18 -14.90 16.06
C GLU A 390 -30.06 -15.83 16.59
N LEU A 391 -30.28 -17.16 16.58
CA LEU A 391 -29.29 -18.15 17.02
C LEU A 391 -28.27 -18.57 15.94
N ASN A 392 -28.53 -18.23 14.68
CA ASN A 392 -27.69 -18.57 13.53
C ASN A 392 -27.76 -17.44 12.50
N PRO A 393 -27.29 -16.23 12.83
CA PRO A 393 -27.43 -15.06 11.96
C PRO A 393 -26.66 -15.22 10.63
N LEU A 394 -25.59 -16.02 10.62
CA LEU A 394 -24.71 -16.23 9.47
C LEU A 394 -25.16 -17.32 8.49
N VAL A 395 -26.22 -18.07 8.80
CA VAL A 395 -26.76 -19.03 7.82
C VAL A 395 -27.50 -18.23 6.76
N ALA A 396 -27.27 -18.55 5.48
CA ALA A 396 -27.88 -17.77 4.41
C ALA A 396 -29.42 -17.77 4.49
N ALA A 397 -30.02 -16.58 4.36
CA ALA A 397 -31.45 -16.45 4.10
C ALA A 397 -31.80 -17.01 2.72
N THR A 398 -33.06 -17.40 2.47
CA THR A 398 -33.49 -17.85 1.13
C THR A 398 -34.71 -17.06 0.70
N LEU A 399 -34.53 -16.19 -0.28
CA LEU A 399 -35.48 -15.16 -0.70
C LEU A 399 -35.85 -15.34 -2.19
N VAL A 400 -37.11 -15.13 -2.53
CA VAL A 400 -37.61 -15.16 -3.92
C VAL A 400 -38.39 -13.89 -4.18
N ILE A 401 -37.93 -13.09 -5.14
CA ILE A 401 -38.60 -11.86 -5.58
C ILE A 401 -39.70 -12.27 -6.58
N SER A 402 -40.95 -11.95 -6.23
CA SER A 402 -42.12 -12.42 -7.00
C SER A 402 -42.59 -11.48 -8.10
N ASP A 403 -42.04 -10.27 -8.17
CA ASP A 403 -42.31 -9.25 -9.17
C ASP A 403 -41.00 -8.76 -9.81
N SER A 404 -41.11 -8.22 -11.03
CA SER A 404 -39.98 -7.61 -11.73
C SER A 404 -39.80 -6.17 -11.26
N GLY A 405 -38.60 -5.78 -10.83
CA GLY A 405 -38.33 -4.39 -10.39
C GLY A 405 -36.98 -4.21 -9.70
N THR A 406 -36.78 -3.02 -9.12
CA THR A 406 -35.59 -2.71 -8.32
C THR A 406 -35.80 -3.13 -6.88
N VAL A 407 -34.85 -3.91 -6.36
CA VAL A 407 -34.75 -4.38 -4.99
C VAL A 407 -33.32 -4.17 -4.52
N ASP A 408 -33.15 -3.38 -3.48
CA ASP A 408 -31.90 -3.16 -2.78
C ASP A 408 -32.05 -3.78 -1.39
N LEU A 409 -31.35 -4.90 -1.14
CA LEU A 409 -31.38 -5.62 0.13
C LEU A 409 -30.15 -5.35 0.98
N SER A 410 -29.34 -4.36 0.61
CA SER A 410 -28.01 -4.16 1.20
C SER A 410 -28.08 -3.80 2.69
N ASP A 411 -29.04 -2.97 3.11
CA ASP A 411 -29.24 -2.59 4.50
C ASP A 411 -30.06 -3.62 5.29
N GLU A 412 -31.01 -4.35 4.67
CA GLU A 412 -31.73 -5.39 5.40
C GLU A 412 -30.91 -6.65 5.64
N LEU A 413 -30.05 -7.05 4.68
CA LEU A 413 -29.17 -8.19 4.84
C LEU A 413 -27.89 -7.83 5.62
N GLY A 414 -27.41 -6.59 5.48
CA GLY A 414 -26.15 -6.17 6.08
C GLY A 414 -25.02 -7.11 5.67
N SER A 415 -24.33 -7.71 6.63
CA SER A 415 -23.25 -8.69 6.41
C SER A 415 -23.73 -10.13 6.32
N GLY A 416 -25.04 -10.37 6.46
CA GLY A 416 -25.64 -11.69 6.42
C GLY A 416 -25.75 -12.24 4.99
N SER A 417 -25.36 -13.50 4.80
CA SER A 417 -25.52 -14.18 3.50
C SER A 417 -26.99 -14.39 3.10
N ALA A 418 -27.24 -14.46 1.80
CA ALA A 418 -28.54 -14.71 1.21
C ALA A 418 -28.45 -15.55 -0.07
N ASN A 419 -29.48 -16.35 -0.31
CA ASN A 419 -29.76 -16.95 -1.61
C ASN A 419 -30.99 -16.22 -2.17
N VAL A 420 -30.81 -15.41 -3.20
CA VAL A 420 -31.87 -14.59 -3.78
C VAL A 420 -32.15 -15.04 -5.21
N THR A 421 -33.41 -15.28 -5.52
CA THR A 421 -33.87 -15.61 -6.87
C THR A 421 -34.82 -14.52 -7.36
N GLY A 422 -34.49 -13.94 -8.51
CA GLY A 422 -35.33 -13.02 -9.26
C GLY A 422 -36.55 -13.70 -9.89
N SER A 423 -37.25 -12.93 -10.70
CA SER A 423 -38.46 -13.30 -11.39
C SER A 423 -38.14 -13.88 -12.78
N SER A 424 -39.00 -13.64 -13.77
CA SER A 424 -38.77 -14.04 -15.16
C SER A 424 -38.86 -12.86 -16.11
N GLY A 425 -38.63 -11.66 -15.60
CA GLY A 425 -38.49 -10.45 -16.40
C GLY A 425 -37.56 -9.49 -15.70
N ASP A 426 -37.14 -8.46 -16.40
CA ASP A 426 -36.05 -7.55 -16.01
C ASP A 426 -36.05 -7.15 -14.52
N ASP A 427 -35.10 -7.74 -13.78
CA ASP A 427 -34.88 -7.53 -12.36
C ASP A 427 -33.67 -6.62 -12.11
N THR A 428 -33.70 -5.80 -11.07
CA THR A 428 -32.53 -5.07 -10.58
C THR A 428 -32.36 -5.41 -9.11
N LEU A 429 -31.33 -6.18 -8.77
CA LEU A 429 -31.17 -6.77 -7.46
C LEU A 429 -29.78 -6.46 -6.90
N THR A 430 -29.75 -5.85 -5.71
CA THR A 430 -28.54 -5.63 -4.93
C THR A 430 -28.65 -6.39 -3.61
N THR A 431 -27.59 -7.09 -3.20
CA THR A 431 -27.49 -7.72 -1.88
C THR A 431 -26.44 -7.04 -1.00
N GLY A 432 -25.99 -7.69 0.07
CA GLY A 432 -25.27 -7.06 1.18
C GLY A 432 -23.76 -7.24 1.12
N ALA A 433 -23.13 -7.26 2.29
CA ALA A 433 -21.72 -7.55 2.49
C ALA A 433 -21.44 -9.04 2.83
N GLY A 434 -22.45 -9.90 2.71
CA GLY A 434 -22.35 -11.33 2.99
C GLY A 434 -22.02 -12.13 1.73
N ASN A 435 -21.55 -13.38 1.88
CA ASN A 435 -21.34 -14.25 0.71
C ASN A 435 -22.70 -14.70 0.15
N ASP A 436 -23.12 -14.10 -0.96
CA ASP A 436 -24.46 -14.20 -1.49
C ASP A 436 -24.53 -15.13 -2.72
N THR A 437 -25.72 -15.65 -3.00
CA THR A 437 -26.01 -16.39 -4.23
C THR A 437 -27.21 -15.78 -4.91
N ILE A 438 -27.01 -15.21 -6.08
CA ILE A 438 -28.01 -14.44 -6.81
C ILE A 438 -28.29 -15.10 -8.16
N SER A 439 -29.57 -15.26 -8.50
CA SER A 439 -30.00 -15.70 -9.83
C SER A 439 -31.04 -14.73 -10.38
N GLY A 440 -30.75 -14.07 -11.50
CA GLY A 440 -31.64 -13.11 -12.18
C GLY A 440 -32.85 -13.79 -12.79
N GLY A 441 -32.61 -14.78 -13.66
CA GLY A 441 -33.65 -15.62 -14.24
C GLY A 441 -33.74 -15.46 -15.75
N ASP A 442 -34.96 -15.23 -16.26
CA ASP A 442 -35.14 -14.78 -17.64
C ASP A 442 -35.31 -13.25 -17.60
N GLY A 443 -34.72 -12.48 -18.50
CA GLY A 443 -34.88 -11.02 -18.47
C GLY A 443 -33.61 -10.31 -18.93
N ALA A 444 -33.64 -8.99 -18.96
CA ALA A 444 -32.41 -8.21 -18.93
C ALA A 444 -32.20 -7.76 -17.48
N ASP A 445 -31.41 -8.53 -16.73
CA ASP A 445 -31.27 -8.38 -15.29
C ASP A 445 -30.05 -7.53 -14.94
N THR A 446 -30.10 -6.86 -13.79
CA THR A 446 -28.97 -6.11 -13.23
C THR A 446 -28.72 -6.61 -11.82
N LEU A 447 -27.63 -7.34 -11.61
CA LEU A 447 -27.30 -7.99 -10.34
C LEU A 447 -26.04 -7.37 -9.74
N ASN A 448 -26.07 -7.09 -8.44
CA ASN A 448 -24.92 -6.63 -7.67
C ASN A 448 -24.78 -7.46 -6.39
N GLY A 449 -23.66 -8.18 -6.27
CA GLY A 449 -23.32 -9.02 -5.11
C GLY A 449 -23.09 -8.22 -3.84
N GLY A 450 -22.32 -7.14 -3.97
CA GLY A 450 -21.97 -6.26 -2.86
C GLY A 450 -20.58 -6.60 -2.34
N ALA A 451 -20.41 -6.80 -1.04
CA ALA A 451 -19.14 -7.32 -0.53
C ALA A 451 -19.32 -8.78 -0.12
N GLY A 452 -18.24 -9.55 -0.07
CA GLY A 452 -18.31 -11.00 0.15
C GLY A 452 -17.95 -11.77 -1.12
N ASN A 453 -17.75 -13.07 -0.98
CA ASN A 453 -17.47 -13.95 -2.12
C ASN A 453 -18.80 -14.46 -2.67
N ASP A 454 -19.27 -13.83 -3.73
CA ASP A 454 -20.61 -13.98 -4.23
C ASP A 454 -20.69 -14.95 -5.41
N HIS A 455 -21.90 -15.46 -5.67
CA HIS A 455 -22.19 -16.34 -6.79
C HIS A 455 -23.36 -15.78 -7.60
N LEU A 456 -23.06 -15.20 -8.76
CA LEU A 456 -24.02 -14.49 -9.61
C LEU A 456 -24.33 -15.29 -10.87
N HIS A 457 -25.61 -15.51 -11.15
CA HIS A 457 -26.12 -16.06 -12.40
C HIS A 457 -27.07 -15.06 -13.06
N GLY A 458 -26.69 -14.51 -14.22
CA GLY A 458 -27.57 -13.65 -15.03
C GLY A 458 -28.77 -14.42 -15.54
N GLY A 459 -28.50 -15.50 -16.28
CA GLY A 459 -29.50 -16.41 -16.80
C GLY A 459 -29.73 -16.19 -18.29
N SER A 460 -30.96 -15.94 -18.72
CA SER A 460 -31.28 -15.73 -20.14
C SER A 460 -31.65 -14.30 -20.44
N GLY A 461 -30.90 -13.66 -21.33
CA GLY A 461 -31.14 -12.31 -21.81
C GLY A 461 -29.86 -11.48 -21.73
N ASN A 462 -29.93 -10.16 -21.82
CA ASN A 462 -28.72 -9.33 -21.80
C ASN A 462 -28.58 -8.72 -20.41
N ASP A 463 -27.71 -9.28 -19.60
CA ASP A 463 -27.59 -8.98 -18.18
C ASP A 463 -26.44 -8.02 -17.88
N THR A 464 -26.50 -7.40 -16.71
CA THR A 464 -25.42 -6.59 -16.13
C THR A 464 -25.08 -7.16 -14.77
N LEU A 465 -23.87 -7.66 -14.59
CA LEU A 465 -23.44 -8.39 -13.40
C LEU A 465 -22.25 -7.67 -12.77
N HIS A 466 -22.36 -7.34 -11.49
CA HIS A 466 -21.27 -6.75 -10.70
C HIS A 466 -21.00 -7.63 -9.46
N GLY A 467 -19.82 -8.26 -9.39
CA GLY A 467 -19.37 -8.99 -8.20
C GLY A 467 -19.09 -8.04 -7.03
N SER A 468 -18.39 -6.94 -7.32
CA SER A 468 -18.02 -5.87 -6.41
C SER A 468 -16.79 -6.20 -5.53
N ALA A 469 -16.90 -6.65 -4.28
CA ALA A 469 -15.71 -6.88 -3.44
C ALA A 469 -15.69 -8.28 -2.83
N GLY A 470 -14.74 -9.11 -3.25
CA GLY A 470 -14.59 -10.49 -2.81
C GLY A 470 -14.08 -11.36 -3.95
N ASN A 471 -13.93 -12.66 -3.72
CA ASN A 471 -13.57 -13.60 -4.79
C ASN A 471 -14.84 -14.20 -5.36
N ASP A 472 -15.35 -13.62 -6.43
CA ASP A 472 -16.68 -13.87 -6.95
C ASP A 472 -16.70 -14.96 -8.03
N GLN A 473 -17.84 -15.64 -8.14
CA GLN A 473 -18.14 -16.55 -9.23
C GLN A 473 -19.28 -15.95 -10.06
N ILE A 474 -19.00 -15.53 -11.29
CA ILE A 474 -19.96 -14.81 -12.12
C ILE A 474 -20.23 -15.59 -13.40
N PHE A 475 -21.51 -15.86 -13.66
CA PHE A 475 -22.00 -16.55 -14.84
C PHE A 475 -22.91 -15.62 -15.64
N GLY A 476 -22.44 -15.14 -16.79
CA GLY A 476 -23.24 -14.39 -17.76
C GLY A 476 -24.35 -15.25 -18.37
N ASP A 477 -24.10 -16.55 -18.48
CA ASP A 477 -24.98 -17.53 -19.11
C ASP A 477 -25.27 -17.17 -20.58
N GLY A 478 -26.52 -16.85 -20.96
CA GLY A 478 -26.89 -16.70 -22.36
C GLY A 478 -27.37 -15.30 -22.69
N GLY A 479 -26.58 -14.53 -23.44
CA GLY A 479 -26.88 -13.12 -23.57
C GLY A 479 -25.94 -12.32 -24.45
N ASN A 480 -25.98 -11.00 -24.29
CA ASN A 480 -24.80 -10.16 -24.51
C ASN A 480 -24.63 -9.40 -23.21
N ASP A 481 -23.75 -9.91 -22.36
CA ASP A 481 -23.70 -9.54 -20.96
C ASP A 481 -22.63 -8.48 -20.72
N VAL A 482 -22.85 -7.68 -19.69
CA VAL A 482 -21.88 -6.72 -19.18
C VAL A 482 -21.46 -7.20 -17.80
N ILE A 483 -20.23 -7.68 -17.68
CA ILE A 483 -19.74 -8.29 -16.45
C ILE A 483 -18.60 -7.45 -15.89
N LYS A 484 -18.69 -7.15 -14.59
CA LYS A 484 -17.61 -6.61 -13.79
C LYS A 484 -17.35 -7.53 -12.60
N GLY A 485 -16.14 -8.06 -12.49
CA GLY A 485 -15.73 -8.84 -11.32
C GLY A 485 -15.65 -7.94 -10.10
N GLY A 486 -14.68 -7.03 -10.08
CA GLY A 486 -14.52 -6.05 -9.02
C GLY A 486 -13.17 -6.22 -8.34
N ALA A 487 -13.13 -6.25 -7.01
CA ALA A 487 -11.89 -6.45 -6.26
C ALA A 487 -11.85 -7.85 -5.64
N GLY A 488 -10.77 -8.60 -5.85
CA GLY A 488 -10.59 -9.98 -5.40
C GLY A 488 -10.30 -10.89 -6.58
N ASN A 489 -10.08 -12.18 -6.33
CA ASN A 489 -9.74 -13.13 -7.40
C ASN A 489 -11.02 -13.76 -7.95
N ASP A 490 -11.50 -13.26 -9.07
CA ASP A 490 -12.79 -13.60 -9.63
C ASP A 490 -12.70 -14.74 -10.64
N THR A 491 -13.78 -15.51 -10.75
CA THR A 491 -13.97 -16.50 -11.80
C THR A 491 -15.20 -16.13 -12.62
N ILE A 492 -14.98 -15.68 -13.85
CA ILE A 492 -16.03 -15.22 -14.76
C ILE A 492 -16.20 -16.24 -15.88
N THR A 493 -17.43 -16.71 -16.08
CA THR A 493 -17.78 -17.60 -17.20
C THR A 493 -18.88 -16.96 -18.04
N ASP A 494 -18.62 -16.86 -19.34
CA ASP A 494 -19.57 -16.30 -20.30
C ASP A 494 -19.49 -17.02 -21.66
N GLY A 495 -20.48 -16.81 -22.52
CA GLY A 495 -20.52 -17.43 -23.84
C GLY A 495 -21.40 -18.68 -23.97
N ASP A 496 -22.32 -18.92 -23.03
CA ASP A 496 -23.15 -20.13 -23.08
C ASP A 496 -24.24 -20.00 -24.17
N VAL A 497 -24.33 -21.02 -25.02
CA VAL A 497 -25.40 -21.13 -26.02
C VAL A 497 -26.65 -21.66 -25.34
N GLY A 498 -27.31 -20.82 -24.53
CA GLY A 498 -28.58 -21.08 -23.86
C GLY A 498 -29.39 -22.20 -24.53
N ASN A 499 -29.17 -23.42 -24.05
CA ASN A 499 -29.77 -24.68 -24.51
C ASN A 499 -30.03 -24.79 -26.04
N PHE A 500 -29.02 -25.20 -26.83
CA PHE A 500 -29.10 -25.67 -28.23
C PHE A 500 -30.52 -25.67 -28.83
N SER A 501 -31.06 -24.50 -29.18
CA SER A 501 -32.37 -24.42 -29.83
C SER A 501 -32.15 -24.59 -31.33
N PRO A 502 -32.50 -25.75 -31.93
CA PRO A 502 -32.15 -26.06 -33.31
C PRO A 502 -32.95 -25.25 -34.36
N ASP A 503 -33.75 -24.26 -33.93
CA ASP A 503 -34.70 -23.52 -34.77
C ASP A 503 -34.42 -22.00 -34.82
N LEU A 504 -33.45 -21.50 -34.05
CA LEU A 504 -32.93 -20.12 -34.16
C LEU A 504 -31.43 -20.24 -34.41
N GLY A 505 -30.97 -19.69 -35.52
CA GLY A 505 -29.56 -19.77 -35.91
C GLY A 505 -28.63 -19.26 -34.81
N LEU A 506 -27.40 -19.73 -34.85
CA LEU A 506 -26.26 -19.23 -34.08
C LEU A 506 -26.31 -17.69 -33.98
N VAL A 507 -26.57 -17.16 -32.78
CA VAL A 507 -26.59 -15.71 -32.54
C VAL A 507 -25.16 -15.33 -32.16
N PRO A 508 -24.51 -14.38 -32.88
CA PRO A 508 -23.21 -13.86 -32.45
C PRO A 508 -23.35 -13.15 -31.11
N GLU A 509 -22.31 -13.27 -30.30
CA GLU A 509 -22.26 -12.75 -28.93
C GLU A 509 -21.20 -11.66 -28.82
N VAL A 510 -21.55 -10.62 -28.07
CA VAL A 510 -20.67 -9.48 -27.78
C VAL A 510 -20.32 -9.53 -26.31
N LEU A 511 -19.10 -9.98 -26.02
CA LEU A 511 -18.55 -10.03 -24.67
C LEU A 511 -18.13 -8.62 -24.24
N ASN A 512 -18.51 -8.24 -23.03
CA ASN A 512 -18.06 -7.02 -22.38
C ASN A 512 -17.71 -7.35 -20.92
N ILE A 513 -16.47 -7.80 -20.73
CA ILE A 513 -15.99 -8.31 -19.44
C ILE A 513 -14.84 -7.44 -18.96
N ASP A 514 -14.92 -7.04 -17.70
CA ASP A 514 -13.88 -6.34 -16.95
C ASP A 514 -13.68 -7.11 -15.64
N ALA A 515 -12.61 -7.89 -15.50
CA ALA A 515 -12.47 -8.77 -14.33
C ALA A 515 -12.12 -7.97 -13.07
N GLY A 516 -11.20 -7.01 -13.15
CA GLY A 516 -11.04 -5.96 -12.14
C GLY A 516 -9.69 -6.06 -11.43
N ASP A 517 -9.65 -5.83 -10.12
CA ASP A 517 -8.42 -5.93 -9.31
C ASP A 517 -8.30 -7.35 -8.77
N GLY A 518 -7.32 -8.15 -9.17
CA GLY A 518 -7.32 -9.55 -8.80
C GLY A 518 -6.32 -10.43 -9.54
N SER A 519 -6.30 -11.71 -9.21
CA SER A 519 -5.76 -12.73 -10.11
C SER A 519 -6.93 -13.52 -10.68
N ASP A 520 -7.47 -13.03 -11.78
CA ASP A 520 -8.78 -13.44 -12.26
C ASP A 520 -8.69 -14.56 -13.30
N VAL A 521 -9.79 -15.30 -13.42
CA VAL A 521 -9.95 -16.34 -14.44
C VAL A 521 -11.19 -16.05 -15.26
N VAL A 522 -11.00 -15.73 -16.53
CA VAL A 522 -12.09 -15.53 -17.49
C VAL A 522 -12.19 -16.73 -18.41
N ILE A 523 -13.36 -17.37 -18.43
CA ILE A 523 -13.66 -18.56 -19.22
C ILE A 523 -14.72 -18.23 -20.26
N VAL A 524 -14.32 -18.20 -21.53
CA VAL A 524 -15.25 -18.08 -22.66
C VAL A 524 -15.61 -19.47 -23.15
N GLN A 525 -16.90 -19.82 -23.12
CA GLN A 525 -17.32 -21.19 -23.36
C GLN A 525 -17.03 -21.70 -24.80
N PRO A 526 -16.67 -22.99 -24.97
CA PRO A 526 -16.12 -23.58 -26.20
C PRO A 526 -17.08 -23.66 -27.41
N PHE A 527 -18.38 -23.41 -27.21
CA PHE A 527 -19.40 -23.61 -28.25
C PHE A 527 -20.03 -22.31 -28.75
N ALA A 528 -19.56 -21.15 -28.30
CA ALA A 528 -20.01 -19.83 -28.75
C ALA A 528 -19.63 -19.60 -30.24
N PRO A 529 -20.61 -19.46 -31.14
CA PRO A 529 -20.35 -19.29 -32.57
C PRO A 529 -20.23 -17.79 -32.94
N LEU A 530 -19.01 -17.35 -33.29
CA LEU A 530 -18.65 -15.95 -33.56
C LEU A 530 -18.82 -15.07 -32.32
N ILE A 531 -17.74 -14.97 -31.54
CA ILE A 531 -17.61 -14.01 -30.45
C ILE A 531 -16.96 -12.71 -30.95
N SER A 532 -17.29 -11.62 -30.29
CA SER A 532 -16.68 -10.32 -30.49
C SER A 532 -16.76 -9.50 -29.22
N GLY A 533 -16.10 -8.34 -29.18
CA GLY A 533 -16.17 -7.43 -28.04
C GLY A 533 -14.84 -7.33 -27.32
N THR A 534 -14.89 -6.85 -26.08
CA THR A 534 -13.69 -6.57 -25.28
C THR A 534 -13.73 -7.42 -24.02
N ILE A 535 -12.60 -8.04 -23.72
CA ILE A 535 -12.34 -8.70 -22.46
C ILE A 535 -11.09 -8.08 -21.85
N ASN A 536 -11.20 -7.62 -20.61
CA ASN A 536 -10.14 -6.99 -19.84
C ASN A 536 -9.92 -7.79 -18.56
N GLY A 537 -8.70 -8.25 -18.29
CA GLY A 537 -8.36 -8.88 -17.00
C GLY A 537 -8.32 -7.83 -15.89
N GLY A 538 -7.74 -6.67 -16.15
CA GLY A 538 -7.68 -5.57 -15.19
C GLY A 538 -6.33 -5.52 -14.48
N ASP A 539 -6.33 -5.21 -13.19
CA ASP A 539 -5.14 -5.07 -12.38
C ASP A 539 -4.81 -6.40 -11.68
N GLY A 540 -3.70 -7.04 -12.07
CA GLY A 540 -3.12 -8.13 -11.31
C GLY A 540 -2.55 -9.23 -12.19
N PHE A 541 -2.93 -10.49 -11.99
CA PHE A 541 -2.37 -11.62 -12.75
C PHE A 541 -3.48 -12.53 -13.27
N ASP A 542 -3.83 -12.34 -14.54
CA ASP A 542 -5.09 -12.82 -15.09
C ASP A 542 -4.88 -13.95 -16.11
N THR A 543 -5.82 -14.89 -16.10
CA THR A 543 -5.83 -16.05 -16.99
C THR A 543 -7.07 -16.05 -17.88
N LEU A 544 -6.86 -16.15 -19.18
CA LEU A 544 -7.91 -16.36 -20.16
C LEU A 544 -7.98 -17.83 -20.60
N GLN A 545 -9.18 -18.40 -20.56
CA GLN A 545 -9.53 -19.64 -21.26
C GLN A 545 -10.55 -19.34 -22.36
N ALA A 546 -10.10 -19.31 -23.61
CA ALA A 546 -10.98 -19.07 -24.76
C ALA A 546 -10.62 -20.00 -25.94
N PRO A 547 -11.60 -20.67 -26.57
CA PRO A 547 -11.38 -21.58 -27.70
C PRO A 547 -10.98 -20.85 -29.00
N ASP A 548 -11.30 -19.56 -29.11
CA ASP A 548 -11.17 -18.76 -30.31
C ASP A 548 -11.01 -17.31 -29.87
N LEU A 549 -9.92 -16.67 -30.24
CA LEU A 549 -9.63 -15.27 -29.92
C LEU A 549 -10.16 -14.34 -31.01
N ARG A 550 -10.51 -14.86 -32.19
CA ARG A 550 -10.84 -14.02 -33.35
C ARG A 550 -12.07 -13.16 -33.08
N GLY A 551 -11.92 -11.85 -33.27
CA GLY A 551 -12.99 -10.87 -33.06
C GLY A 551 -13.02 -10.27 -31.66
N LEU A 552 -12.26 -10.83 -30.71
CA LEU A 552 -12.05 -10.26 -29.39
C LEU A 552 -10.91 -9.24 -29.40
N THR A 553 -11.13 -8.16 -28.67
CA THR A 553 -10.08 -7.29 -28.15
C THR A 553 -9.72 -7.79 -26.76
N ILE A 554 -8.46 -8.18 -26.57
CA ILE A 554 -7.93 -8.75 -25.33
C ILE A 554 -7.05 -7.68 -24.69
N GLU A 555 -7.35 -7.35 -23.44
CA GLU A 555 -6.64 -6.33 -22.66
C GLU A 555 -6.24 -6.93 -21.30
N ASN A 556 -5.02 -6.62 -20.85
CA ASN A 556 -4.49 -7.00 -19.53
C ASN A 556 -4.73 -8.46 -19.13
N PHE A 557 -4.23 -9.41 -19.95
CA PHE A 557 -4.16 -10.81 -19.57
C PHE A 557 -2.72 -11.30 -19.70
N GLU A 558 -2.18 -11.88 -18.64
CA GLU A 558 -0.82 -12.42 -18.62
C GLU A 558 -0.79 -13.84 -19.18
N VAL A 559 -1.82 -14.66 -18.91
CA VAL A 559 -1.81 -16.09 -19.25
C VAL A 559 -2.93 -16.46 -20.20
N LEU A 560 -2.60 -17.13 -21.30
CA LEU A 560 -3.55 -17.90 -22.10
C LEU A 560 -3.47 -19.38 -21.70
N ASP A 561 -4.54 -19.90 -21.12
CA ASP A 561 -4.71 -21.33 -20.90
C ASP A 561 -5.58 -21.93 -22.02
N THR A 562 -4.95 -22.74 -22.87
CA THR A 562 -5.64 -23.41 -23.99
C THR A 562 -6.59 -24.53 -23.53
N ALA A 563 -6.50 -24.99 -22.28
CA ALA A 563 -7.37 -26.00 -21.66
C ALA A 563 -7.58 -27.26 -22.51
N ARG A 564 -6.56 -27.70 -23.25
CA ARG A 564 -6.56 -28.82 -24.23
C ARG A 564 -7.38 -28.61 -25.50
N PHE A 565 -7.91 -27.41 -25.73
CA PHE A 565 -8.54 -27.04 -26.98
C PHE A 565 -7.52 -26.39 -27.91
N GLN A 566 -7.76 -26.51 -29.23
CA GLN A 566 -7.01 -25.73 -30.20
C GLN A 566 -7.58 -24.30 -30.19
N VAL A 567 -6.74 -23.33 -29.85
CA VAL A 567 -7.11 -21.91 -29.77
C VAL A 567 -6.77 -21.22 -31.09
N ALA A 568 -7.76 -20.62 -31.75
CA ALA A 568 -7.53 -19.86 -32.98
C ALA A 568 -7.28 -18.37 -32.70
N GLY A 569 -6.26 -17.77 -33.30
CA GLY A 569 -5.89 -16.37 -33.08
C GLY A 569 -5.00 -15.80 -34.18
N SER A 570 -4.83 -14.48 -34.21
CA SER A 570 -3.81 -13.82 -35.04
C SER A 570 -2.46 -13.78 -34.31
N SER A 571 -1.37 -13.51 -35.03
CA SER A 571 -0.04 -13.35 -34.39
C SER A 571 -0.08 -12.31 -33.27
N ALA A 572 -0.72 -11.15 -33.50
CA ALA A 572 -0.80 -10.09 -32.51
C ALA A 572 -1.63 -10.45 -31.25
N GLN A 573 -2.53 -11.42 -31.34
CA GLN A 573 -3.32 -11.88 -30.19
C GLN A 573 -2.56 -12.90 -29.35
N PHE A 574 -1.69 -13.72 -29.95
CA PHE A 574 -0.86 -14.62 -29.15
C PHE A 574 0.27 -13.87 -28.44
N GLU A 575 0.84 -12.86 -29.09
CA GLU A 575 1.90 -11.96 -28.56
C GLU A 575 1.40 -10.98 -27.49
N SER A 576 0.10 -10.94 -27.20
CA SER A 576 -0.43 -10.08 -26.14
C SER A 576 -0.31 -10.70 -24.76
N PHE A 577 0.01 -11.99 -24.66
CA PHE A 577 0.17 -12.72 -23.41
C PHE A 577 1.63 -12.77 -22.98
N ASP A 578 1.87 -12.87 -21.67
CA ASP A 578 3.20 -13.13 -21.13
C ASP A 578 3.51 -14.64 -21.11
N SER A 579 2.49 -15.51 -21.06
CA SER A 579 2.66 -16.96 -21.09
C SER A 579 1.48 -17.70 -21.73
N ILE A 580 1.78 -18.74 -22.50
CA ILE A 580 0.77 -19.63 -23.10
C ILE A 580 0.99 -21.06 -22.61
N VAL A 581 -0.04 -21.65 -22.01
CA VAL A 581 0.02 -22.98 -21.40
C VAL A 581 -1.06 -23.93 -21.93
N GLY A 582 -0.79 -25.23 -21.81
CA GLY A 582 -1.75 -26.26 -22.19
C GLY A 582 -2.90 -26.46 -21.21
N SER A 583 -2.62 -26.22 -19.92
CA SER A 583 -3.55 -26.33 -18.78
C SER A 583 -2.84 -25.79 -17.55
N ILE A 584 -3.44 -24.84 -16.82
CA ILE A 584 -2.93 -24.46 -15.48
C ILE A 584 -3.25 -25.53 -14.43
N ASN A 585 -4.06 -26.54 -14.77
CA ASN A 585 -4.41 -27.61 -13.85
C ASN A 585 -3.18 -28.49 -13.56
N PRO A 586 -2.71 -28.60 -12.30
CA PRO A 586 -1.51 -29.34 -11.96
C PRO A 586 -1.62 -30.85 -12.19
N PHE A 587 -2.83 -31.38 -12.41
CA PHE A 587 -3.05 -32.78 -12.75
C PHE A 587 -2.91 -33.07 -14.25
N ASP A 588 -2.84 -32.03 -15.09
CA ASP A 588 -2.71 -32.13 -16.55
C ASP A 588 -1.25 -32.04 -17.00
N VAL A 589 -0.39 -32.87 -16.40
CA VAL A 589 1.08 -32.90 -16.56
C VAL A 589 1.63 -33.19 -17.97
N VAL A 590 0.77 -33.27 -19.00
CA VAL A 590 1.16 -33.54 -20.41
C VAL A 590 0.39 -32.64 -21.39
N SER A 591 -0.24 -31.56 -20.92
CA SER A 591 -0.96 -30.65 -21.82
C SER A 591 0.03 -29.69 -22.48
N ARG A 592 0.27 -29.88 -23.78
CA ARG A 592 0.95 -28.90 -24.63
C ARG A 592 -0.08 -27.90 -25.15
N PRO A 593 0.20 -26.59 -25.18
CA PRO A 593 -0.69 -25.64 -25.82
C PRO A 593 -0.94 -26.00 -27.28
N SER A 594 -2.15 -25.77 -27.77
CA SER A 594 -2.53 -26.02 -29.16
C SER A 594 -3.05 -24.73 -29.80
N LEU A 595 -2.36 -24.24 -30.81
CA LEU A 595 -2.58 -22.94 -31.43
C LEU A 595 -2.92 -23.09 -32.91
N ALA A 596 -3.85 -22.27 -33.38
CA ALA A 596 -4.25 -22.15 -34.77
C ALA A 596 -4.02 -20.71 -35.24
N ILE A 597 -2.99 -20.51 -36.07
CA ILE A 597 -2.55 -19.19 -36.52
C ILE A 597 -3.35 -18.78 -37.76
N THR A 598 -3.93 -17.58 -37.74
CA THR A 598 -4.98 -17.18 -38.70
C THR A 598 -4.56 -16.08 -39.67
N ASP A 599 -3.38 -15.51 -39.51
CA ASP A 599 -2.79 -14.52 -40.41
C ASP A 599 -1.36 -14.91 -40.82
N SER A 600 -0.73 -14.03 -41.60
CA SER A 600 0.61 -14.26 -42.17
C SER A 600 1.66 -13.31 -41.58
N ALA A 601 1.35 -12.65 -40.46
CA ALA A 601 2.32 -11.84 -39.74
C ALA A 601 3.34 -12.74 -39.03
N HIS A 602 4.56 -12.24 -38.83
CA HIS A 602 5.54 -12.96 -38.02
C HIS A 602 5.04 -13.06 -36.58
N LEU A 603 5.10 -14.27 -36.04
CA LEU A 603 4.76 -14.64 -34.67
C LEU A 603 6.01 -15.24 -34.02
N ASP A 604 6.46 -14.68 -32.92
CA ASP A 604 7.59 -15.13 -32.12
C ASP A 604 7.10 -15.52 -30.71
N LEU A 605 6.75 -16.79 -30.54
CA LEU A 605 6.25 -17.38 -29.28
C LEU A 605 7.37 -17.74 -28.29
N SER A 606 8.59 -17.26 -28.51
CA SER A 606 9.76 -17.80 -27.81
C SER A 606 9.78 -17.50 -26.31
N ASP A 607 9.23 -16.37 -25.88
CA ASP A 607 9.07 -16.04 -24.46
C ASP A 607 7.74 -16.50 -23.87
N GLU A 608 6.66 -16.55 -24.66
CA GLU A 608 5.34 -16.99 -24.19
C GLU A 608 5.29 -18.49 -23.92
N LEU A 609 5.93 -19.31 -24.76
CA LEU A 609 6.04 -20.76 -24.55
C LEU A 609 7.22 -21.12 -23.64
N GLY A 610 8.31 -20.35 -23.69
CA GLY A 610 9.55 -20.68 -22.98
C GLY A 610 10.07 -22.07 -23.36
N ASP A 611 10.16 -22.98 -22.39
CA ASP A 611 10.64 -24.36 -22.60
C ASP A 611 9.49 -25.36 -22.83
N HIS A 612 8.23 -24.90 -22.97
CA HIS A 612 7.08 -25.77 -23.24
C HIS A 612 6.95 -26.03 -24.74
N GLY A 613 6.77 -27.31 -25.10
CA GLY A 613 6.43 -27.67 -26.48
C GLY A 613 4.97 -27.40 -26.80
N ALA A 614 4.64 -27.08 -28.05
CA ALA A 614 3.33 -26.63 -28.52
C ALA A 614 2.92 -27.31 -29.83
N PHE A 615 1.62 -27.46 -30.06
CA PHE A 615 1.06 -27.85 -31.36
C PHE A 615 0.63 -26.60 -32.11
N ILE A 616 1.24 -26.30 -33.24
CA ILE A 616 1.01 -25.07 -34.00
C ILE A 616 0.49 -25.43 -35.40
N THR A 617 -0.70 -24.95 -35.74
CA THR A 617 -1.33 -25.21 -37.05
C THR A 617 -1.60 -23.90 -37.78
N GLY A 618 -1.26 -23.82 -39.06
CA GLY A 618 -1.61 -22.69 -39.91
C GLY A 618 -2.99 -22.80 -40.53
N TYR A 619 -3.80 -21.75 -40.40
CA TYR A 619 -5.08 -21.56 -41.09
C TYR A 619 -5.05 -20.24 -41.86
N GLY A 620 -4.33 -20.20 -42.98
CA GLY A 620 -4.14 -18.99 -43.76
C GLY A 620 -3.60 -19.26 -45.16
N SER A 621 -3.07 -18.22 -45.81
CA SER A 621 -2.35 -18.36 -47.09
C SER A 621 -0.87 -18.70 -46.92
N SER A 622 -0.31 -18.46 -45.73
CA SER A 622 1.03 -18.80 -45.27
C SER A 622 1.15 -18.42 -43.80
N ILE A 623 2.04 -19.05 -43.04
CA ILE A 623 2.40 -18.71 -41.67
C ILE A 623 3.91 -18.46 -41.54
N ASP A 624 4.28 -17.59 -40.59
CA ASP A 624 5.66 -17.24 -40.25
C ASP A 624 5.79 -17.28 -38.73
N VAL A 625 6.27 -18.40 -38.19
CA VAL A 625 6.23 -18.67 -36.75
C VAL A 625 7.61 -19.07 -36.23
N LYS A 626 7.98 -18.52 -35.09
CA LYS A 626 9.09 -18.93 -34.23
C LYS A 626 8.53 -19.38 -32.88
N ALA A 627 8.91 -20.57 -32.43
CA ALA A 627 8.48 -21.14 -31.16
C ALA A 627 9.61 -21.08 -30.11
N GLY A 628 9.43 -21.83 -29.02
CA GLY A 628 10.26 -21.77 -27.81
C GLY A 628 11.47 -22.71 -27.87
N SER A 629 11.79 -23.32 -26.73
CA SER A 629 12.86 -24.32 -26.60
C SER A 629 12.36 -25.73 -26.30
N GLY A 630 11.03 -25.90 -26.26
CA GLY A 630 10.36 -27.17 -26.03
C GLY A 630 10.18 -27.97 -27.33
N ASP A 631 9.79 -29.23 -27.20
CA ASP A 631 9.54 -30.09 -28.37
C ASP A 631 8.26 -29.65 -29.11
N ASP A 632 8.40 -28.98 -30.25
CA ASP A 632 7.30 -28.36 -31.00
C ASP A 632 6.81 -29.20 -32.19
N GLU A 633 5.53 -29.05 -32.55
CA GLU A 633 4.94 -29.72 -33.72
C GLU A 633 4.16 -28.72 -34.59
N PHE A 634 4.65 -28.51 -35.81
CA PHE A 634 4.08 -27.61 -36.79
C PHE A 634 3.33 -28.35 -37.89
N THR A 635 2.16 -27.82 -38.24
CA THR A 635 1.44 -28.14 -39.48
C THR A 635 1.26 -26.86 -40.29
N GLY A 636 2.00 -26.75 -41.38
CA GLY A 636 1.98 -25.66 -42.34
C GLY A 636 0.67 -25.59 -43.13
N THR A 637 0.64 -24.67 -44.08
CA THR A 637 -0.51 -24.35 -44.93
C THR A 637 -0.31 -24.88 -46.36
N ASP A 638 -1.18 -24.48 -47.29
CA ASP A 638 -0.93 -24.63 -48.74
C ASP A 638 -0.06 -23.46 -49.30
N GLY A 639 0.60 -22.73 -48.40
CA GLY A 639 1.30 -21.46 -48.62
C GLY A 639 2.80 -21.62 -48.84
N ASN A 640 3.54 -20.54 -48.61
CA ASN A 640 5.00 -20.63 -48.44
C ASN A 640 5.28 -20.31 -46.98
N ASP A 641 5.53 -21.33 -46.18
CA ASP A 641 5.62 -21.22 -44.74
C ASP A 641 7.08 -21.04 -44.27
N ILE A 642 7.24 -20.32 -43.17
CA ILE A 642 8.52 -20.17 -42.49
C ILE A 642 8.35 -20.59 -41.03
N LEU A 643 9.03 -21.66 -40.65
CA LEU A 643 8.79 -22.36 -39.39
C LEU A 643 10.12 -22.51 -38.65
N GLU A 644 10.19 -21.97 -37.44
CA GLU A 644 11.35 -22.02 -36.55
C GLU A 644 10.90 -22.67 -35.24
N GLY A 645 11.30 -23.91 -34.99
CA GLY A 645 10.96 -24.60 -33.74
C GLY A 645 11.77 -24.11 -32.55
N GLY A 646 13.01 -23.69 -32.80
CA GLY A 646 13.90 -23.13 -31.79
C GLY A 646 14.77 -24.22 -31.15
N GLY A 647 14.68 -24.36 -29.83
CA GLY A 647 15.35 -25.45 -29.12
C GLY A 647 14.45 -26.68 -29.02
N GLY A 648 15.01 -27.86 -28.72
CA GLY A 648 14.22 -29.08 -28.49
C GLY A 648 14.22 -30.06 -29.67
N TYR A 649 13.29 -31.02 -29.66
CA TYR A 649 13.09 -31.98 -30.75
C TYR A 649 11.81 -31.64 -31.52
N ASP A 650 11.96 -31.04 -32.71
CA ASP A 650 10.82 -30.50 -33.42
C ASP A 650 10.35 -31.37 -34.58
N ILE A 651 9.04 -31.33 -34.82
CA ILE A 651 8.39 -31.95 -35.99
C ILE A 651 7.79 -30.83 -36.83
N ILE A 652 8.31 -30.65 -38.04
CA ILE A 652 7.86 -29.61 -38.95
C ILE A 652 7.28 -30.27 -40.20
N ASP A 653 5.97 -30.12 -40.41
CA ASP A 653 5.31 -30.40 -41.68
C ASP A 653 5.05 -29.07 -42.40
N GLY A 654 5.77 -28.82 -43.50
CA GLY A 654 5.63 -27.58 -44.28
C GLY A 654 4.34 -27.49 -45.06
N GLY A 655 3.66 -28.61 -45.33
CA GLY A 655 2.46 -28.64 -46.15
C GLY A 655 2.74 -28.48 -47.65
N ALA A 656 1.80 -27.90 -48.38
CA ALA A 656 1.96 -27.74 -49.82
C ALA A 656 2.54 -26.37 -50.12
N GLY A 657 3.75 -26.28 -50.68
CA GLY A 657 4.30 -24.94 -50.74
C GLY A 657 5.69 -24.81 -51.29
N THR A 658 6.34 -23.74 -50.85
CA THR A 658 7.78 -23.60 -50.89
C THR A 658 8.21 -23.14 -49.51
N ASP A 659 8.56 -24.12 -48.71
CA ASP A 659 8.56 -23.99 -47.25
C ASP A 659 9.99 -23.98 -46.72
N THR A 660 10.19 -23.24 -45.62
CA THR A 660 11.49 -23.00 -45.03
C THR A 660 11.48 -23.31 -43.54
N ALA A 661 12.24 -24.32 -43.13
CA ALA A 661 12.61 -24.53 -41.73
C ALA A 661 13.82 -23.66 -41.36
N VAL A 662 13.82 -23.06 -40.17
CA VAL A 662 14.85 -22.13 -39.71
C VAL A 662 15.55 -22.69 -38.47
N PHE A 663 16.86 -22.54 -38.41
CA PHE A 663 17.74 -23.05 -37.37
C PHE A 663 18.66 -21.95 -36.85
N SER A 664 18.92 -21.96 -35.55
CA SER A 664 19.54 -20.83 -34.83
C SER A 664 21.05 -20.71 -35.02
N ALA A 665 21.74 -21.80 -35.38
CA ALA A 665 23.19 -21.85 -35.52
C ALA A 665 23.65 -22.00 -36.98
N LYS A 666 24.97 -22.02 -37.19
CA LYS A 666 25.58 -22.09 -38.53
C LYS A 666 25.42 -23.48 -39.14
N PHE A 667 25.37 -23.57 -40.46
CA PHE A 667 25.23 -24.84 -41.17
C PHE A 667 26.28 -25.89 -40.78
N ALA A 668 27.51 -25.45 -40.47
CA ALA A 668 28.58 -26.33 -40.04
C ALA A 668 28.33 -27.02 -38.69
N ASP A 669 27.39 -26.51 -37.89
CA ASP A 669 27.01 -27.01 -36.57
C ASP A 669 25.86 -28.03 -36.64
N TYR A 670 25.39 -28.40 -37.84
CA TYR A 670 24.32 -29.39 -38.02
C TYR A 670 24.76 -30.58 -38.87
N MET A 671 24.11 -31.72 -38.63
CA MET A 671 24.17 -32.90 -39.48
C MET A 671 22.83 -33.10 -40.19
N LEU A 672 22.86 -33.21 -41.52
CA LEU A 672 21.68 -33.53 -42.32
C LEU A 672 21.57 -35.02 -42.61
N GLY A 673 20.35 -35.55 -42.46
CA GLY A 673 19.96 -36.93 -42.77
C GLY A 673 18.67 -36.98 -43.58
N TYR A 674 18.32 -38.19 -44.03
CA TYR A 674 17.03 -38.47 -44.66
C TYR A 674 16.52 -39.83 -44.19
N ARG A 675 15.28 -39.89 -43.69
CA ARG A 675 14.61 -41.13 -43.31
C ARG A 675 13.67 -41.57 -44.43
N TYR A 676 14.05 -42.64 -45.11
CA TYR A 676 13.26 -43.20 -46.22
C TYR A 676 11.98 -43.91 -45.78
N ASP A 677 11.84 -44.28 -44.50
CA ASP A 677 10.66 -44.96 -43.96
C ASP A 677 9.49 -44.01 -43.66
N ILE A 678 9.78 -42.72 -43.44
CA ILE A 678 8.79 -41.66 -43.19
C ILE A 678 8.82 -40.54 -44.23
N GLU A 679 9.73 -40.62 -45.22
CA GLU A 679 9.91 -39.61 -46.29
C GLU A 679 10.24 -38.20 -45.77
N SER A 680 10.99 -38.12 -44.67
CA SER A 680 11.34 -36.85 -43.99
C SER A 680 12.85 -36.59 -43.98
N HIS A 681 13.22 -35.31 -44.03
CA HIS A 681 14.57 -34.84 -43.72
C HIS A 681 14.80 -34.85 -42.21
N ILE A 682 16.05 -35.10 -41.80
CA ILE A 682 16.48 -34.93 -40.41
C ILE A 682 17.55 -33.84 -40.37
N VAL A 683 17.41 -32.91 -39.43
CA VAL A 683 18.43 -31.92 -39.12
C VAL A 683 18.82 -32.11 -37.66
N SER A 684 20.08 -32.37 -37.36
CA SER A 684 20.52 -32.63 -35.98
C SER A 684 21.61 -31.67 -35.57
N SER A 685 21.37 -30.92 -34.48
CA SER A 685 22.36 -30.02 -33.89
C SER A 685 23.53 -30.79 -33.27
N LEU A 686 24.77 -30.38 -33.58
CA LEU A 686 25.99 -30.94 -32.99
C LEU A 686 26.28 -30.39 -31.59
N SER A 687 25.81 -29.17 -31.30
CA SER A 687 25.92 -28.52 -29.99
C SER A 687 24.78 -28.93 -29.05
N GLY A 688 23.68 -29.44 -29.61
CA GLY A 688 22.48 -29.88 -28.88
C GLY A 688 21.53 -28.75 -28.50
N GLN A 689 21.70 -27.54 -29.06
CA GLN A 689 20.80 -26.41 -28.78
C GLN A 689 19.42 -26.62 -29.42
N ASP A 690 19.40 -27.06 -30.68
CA ASP A 690 18.16 -27.29 -31.47
C ASP A 690 17.88 -28.81 -31.65
N GLY A 691 18.37 -29.68 -30.76
CA GLY A 691 18.08 -31.13 -30.81
C GLY A 691 18.18 -31.87 -32.17
N GLU A 692 17.25 -32.80 -32.43
CA GLU A 692 17.08 -33.57 -33.68
C GLU A 692 15.68 -33.34 -34.26
N ASP A 693 15.61 -32.62 -35.37
CA ASP A 693 14.34 -32.19 -35.95
C ASP A 693 13.97 -33.01 -37.17
N ILE A 694 12.67 -33.24 -37.35
CA ILE A 694 12.09 -34.00 -38.45
C ILE A 694 11.32 -33.04 -39.34
N LEU A 695 11.75 -32.92 -40.60
CA LEU A 695 11.10 -32.04 -41.58
C LEU A 695 10.41 -32.85 -42.68
N THR A 696 9.12 -32.66 -42.86
CA THR A 696 8.31 -33.25 -43.94
C THR A 696 7.77 -32.12 -44.80
N ASP A 697 7.78 -32.31 -46.13
CA ASP A 697 7.33 -31.30 -47.10
C ASP A 697 7.97 -29.90 -46.88
N VAL A 698 9.29 -29.87 -46.66
CA VAL A 698 10.08 -28.63 -46.53
C VAL A 698 11.17 -28.57 -47.61
N GLU A 699 11.19 -27.51 -48.41
CA GLU A 699 12.17 -27.32 -49.49
C GLU A 699 13.52 -26.75 -49.03
N PHE A 700 13.51 -25.88 -48.01
CA PHE A 700 14.68 -25.14 -47.56
C PHE A 700 14.93 -25.30 -46.06
N ALA A 701 16.19 -25.54 -45.69
CA ALA A 701 16.67 -25.39 -44.32
C ALA A 701 17.59 -24.18 -44.24
N ARG A 702 17.29 -23.26 -43.33
CA ARG A 702 17.95 -21.96 -43.20
C ARG A 702 18.72 -21.90 -41.89
N PHE A 703 19.98 -21.48 -41.96
CA PHE A 703 20.95 -21.49 -40.86
C PHE A 703 21.61 -20.13 -40.75
N ALA A 704 22.20 -19.82 -39.58
CA ALA A 704 22.90 -18.57 -39.20
C ALA A 704 23.85 -17.98 -40.28
N ASP A 705 24.34 -18.79 -41.22
CA ASP A 705 25.31 -18.38 -42.25
C ASP A 705 24.90 -18.70 -43.69
N GLY A 706 23.63 -19.04 -43.93
CA GLY A 706 23.07 -19.23 -45.26
C GLY A 706 21.93 -20.25 -45.37
N VAL A 707 21.55 -20.58 -46.61
CA VAL A 707 20.41 -21.46 -46.91
C VAL A 707 20.86 -22.75 -47.59
N TYR A 708 20.32 -23.88 -47.13
CA TYR A 708 20.44 -25.20 -47.75
C TYR A 708 19.16 -25.56 -48.51
N GLU A 709 19.27 -25.88 -49.79
CA GLU A 709 18.16 -26.36 -50.61
C GLU A 709 18.18 -27.90 -50.67
N PHE A 710 17.15 -28.55 -50.12
CA PHE A 710 17.08 -30.01 -50.05
C PHE A 710 17.02 -30.67 -51.43
N ALA A 711 16.33 -30.04 -52.39
CA ALA A 711 16.18 -30.56 -53.75
C ALA A 711 17.52 -30.65 -54.52
N THR A 712 18.42 -29.69 -54.29
CA THR A 712 19.72 -29.63 -55.00
C THR A 712 20.90 -30.13 -54.15
N GLY A 713 20.72 -30.18 -52.83
CA GLY A 713 21.75 -30.49 -51.85
C GLY A 713 22.85 -29.42 -51.78
N THR A 714 22.51 -28.16 -52.09
CA THR A 714 23.46 -27.04 -52.15
C THR A 714 23.25 -26.07 -51.00
N PHE A 715 24.36 -25.68 -50.37
CA PHE A 715 24.40 -24.60 -49.37
C PHE A 715 24.91 -23.31 -50.02
N THR A 716 24.19 -22.20 -49.83
CA THR A 716 24.58 -20.89 -50.33
C THR A 716 24.74 -19.92 -49.15
N SER A 717 25.95 -19.39 -48.95
CA SER A 717 26.19 -18.33 -47.99
C SER A 717 25.68 -17.00 -48.55
N THR A 718 24.62 -16.45 -47.96
CA THR A 718 24.09 -15.10 -48.21
C THR A 718 23.94 -14.40 -46.87
N ASN A 719 23.96 -13.06 -46.89
CA ASN A 719 23.57 -12.23 -45.74
C ASN A 719 22.45 -11.32 -46.26
N ASN A 720 21.22 -11.73 -46.04
CA ASN A 720 20.01 -10.93 -46.04
C ASN A 720 20.05 -9.87 -44.93
N ALA A 721 19.14 -8.91 -44.98
CA ALA A 721 19.05 -7.87 -43.94
C ALA A 721 17.97 -8.27 -42.93
N PRO A 722 18.01 -7.74 -41.70
CA PRO A 722 16.91 -7.87 -40.77
C PRO A 722 15.59 -7.33 -41.36
N THR A 723 14.53 -8.10 -41.24
CA THR A 723 13.17 -7.83 -41.73
C THR A 723 12.16 -8.00 -40.60
N ASN A 724 10.87 -7.69 -40.86
CA ASN A 724 9.77 -7.87 -39.90
C ASN A 724 10.05 -7.29 -38.50
N ILE A 725 10.69 -6.11 -38.44
CA ILE A 725 10.95 -5.40 -37.18
C ILE A 725 9.62 -4.96 -36.57
N GLN A 726 9.32 -5.48 -35.39
CA GLN A 726 8.07 -5.29 -34.65
C GLN A 726 8.34 -5.08 -33.16
N LEU A 727 7.29 -4.71 -32.43
CA LEU A 727 7.26 -4.57 -30.97
C LEU A 727 6.01 -5.32 -30.51
N SER A 728 6.15 -6.30 -29.61
CA SER A 728 5.06 -7.21 -29.23
C SER A 728 3.80 -6.47 -28.74
N LYS A 729 3.99 -5.38 -27.99
CA LYS A 729 2.92 -4.50 -27.52
C LYS A 729 3.19 -3.04 -27.89
N THR A 730 2.21 -2.39 -28.52
CA THR A 730 2.29 -1.02 -29.06
C THR A 730 1.23 -0.08 -28.49
N ALA A 731 0.66 -0.43 -27.34
CA ALA A 731 -0.24 0.43 -26.58
C ALA A 731 0.04 0.28 -25.09
N LEU A 732 -0.03 1.38 -24.36
CA LEU A 732 0.02 1.36 -22.90
C LEU A 732 -0.82 2.49 -22.32
N SER A 733 -1.29 2.26 -21.11
CA SER A 733 -2.04 3.22 -20.31
C SER A 733 -1.19 4.42 -19.92
N GLU A 734 -1.78 5.62 -19.80
CA GLU A 734 -1.01 6.84 -19.49
C GLU A 734 -0.41 6.87 -18.08
N ASP A 735 -1.08 6.21 -17.14
CA ASP A 735 -0.68 6.05 -15.73
C ASP A 735 0.41 4.97 -15.53
N THR A 736 0.82 4.29 -16.60
CA THR A 736 1.85 3.24 -16.55
C THR A 736 3.10 3.75 -15.83
N PRO A 737 3.56 3.07 -14.75
CA PRO A 737 4.74 3.48 -14.01
C PRO A 737 5.98 3.61 -14.91
N ILE A 738 6.91 4.50 -14.51
CA ILE A 738 8.19 4.60 -15.20
C ILE A 738 8.99 3.31 -15.03
N TRP A 739 9.74 2.92 -16.05
CA TRP A 739 10.52 1.69 -16.16
C TRP A 739 9.71 0.40 -16.37
N THR A 740 8.40 0.51 -16.61
CA THR A 740 7.57 -0.62 -17.05
C THR A 740 7.93 -1.03 -18.48
N THR A 741 7.92 -2.34 -18.76
CA THR A 741 8.13 -2.86 -20.12
C THR A 741 6.91 -2.56 -20.98
N VAL A 742 7.12 -1.89 -22.11
CA VAL A 742 6.09 -1.64 -23.11
C VAL A 742 5.87 -2.86 -23.98
N GLY A 743 6.97 -3.48 -24.45
CA GLY A 743 6.95 -4.65 -25.32
C GLY A 743 8.37 -5.10 -25.66
N LEU A 744 8.48 -6.31 -26.19
CA LEU A 744 9.71 -6.92 -26.67
C LEU A 744 9.94 -6.55 -28.14
N LEU A 745 11.13 -6.07 -28.50
CA LEU A 745 11.49 -5.90 -29.90
C LEU A 745 11.86 -7.25 -30.50
N SER A 746 11.10 -7.64 -31.51
CA SER A 746 11.39 -8.79 -32.35
C SER A 746 11.66 -8.34 -33.78
N ALA A 747 12.53 -9.08 -34.44
CA ALA A 747 12.84 -8.91 -35.84
C ALA A 747 13.38 -10.22 -36.36
N LYS A 748 13.34 -10.36 -37.67
CA LYS A 748 13.73 -11.58 -38.34
C LYS A 748 14.92 -11.34 -39.22
N ASP A 749 16.02 -12.02 -38.93
CA ASP A 749 17.08 -12.15 -39.90
C ASP A 749 16.87 -13.40 -40.73
N ALA A 750 16.80 -13.24 -42.05
CA ALA A 750 16.62 -14.38 -42.93
C ALA A 750 17.88 -15.26 -43.02
N ASP A 751 18.99 -14.89 -42.40
CA ASP A 751 20.12 -15.77 -42.22
C ASP A 751 20.19 -16.34 -40.81
N GLY A 752 19.35 -15.97 -39.84
CA GLY A 752 19.46 -16.49 -38.47
C GLY A 752 20.65 -15.92 -37.69
N ASP A 753 21.23 -14.82 -38.17
CA ASP A 753 22.25 -14.07 -37.44
C ASP A 753 21.68 -13.48 -36.13
N ALA A 754 22.51 -13.46 -35.09
CA ALA A 754 22.12 -12.89 -33.80
C ALA A 754 21.85 -11.39 -33.94
N LEU A 755 20.61 -10.98 -33.63
CA LEU A 755 20.18 -9.60 -33.79
C LEU A 755 20.55 -8.73 -32.61
N THR A 756 20.94 -7.50 -32.92
CA THR A 756 21.17 -6.44 -31.93
C THR A 756 20.22 -5.28 -32.16
N TYR A 757 19.52 -4.91 -31.08
CA TYR A 757 18.52 -3.85 -31.08
C TYR A 757 19.10 -2.57 -30.48
N THR A 758 18.83 -1.44 -31.14
CA THR A 758 19.23 -0.12 -30.65
C THR A 758 18.07 0.86 -30.81
N LEU A 759 17.82 1.65 -29.77
CA LEU A 759 16.84 2.73 -29.82
C LEU A 759 17.55 4.00 -30.30
N ILE A 760 17.20 4.45 -31.51
CA ILE A 760 17.76 5.66 -32.12
C ILE A 760 17.03 6.90 -31.60
N ASP A 761 15.70 6.81 -31.51
CA ASP A 761 14.83 7.87 -31.01
C ASP A 761 13.80 7.27 -30.04
N GLY A 762 13.88 7.66 -28.77
CA GLY A 762 12.96 7.27 -27.71
C GLY A 762 11.79 8.24 -27.52
N ALA A 763 11.42 8.99 -28.56
CA ALA A 763 10.33 9.97 -28.58
C ALA A 763 10.47 11.00 -27.45
N ASN A 764 11.55 11.80 -27.46
CA ASN A 764 11.88 12.76 -26.39
C ASN A 764 12.14 12.13 -25.00
N ASP A 765 12.79 10.97 -24.96
CA ASP A 765 13.09 10.18 -23.76
C ASP A 765 11.84 9.69 -23.00
N HIS A 766 10.68 9.55 -23.66
CA HIS A 766 9.55 8.82 -23.08
C HIS A 766 9.84 7.32 -23.01
N PHE A 767 10.70 6.81 -23.90
CA PHE A 767 11.08 5.40 -23.94
C PHE A 767 12.59 5.20 -23.94
N ARG A 768 13.02 4.10 -23.33
CA ARG A 768 14.39 3.57 -23.33
C ARG A 768 14.38 2.11 -23.75
N ILE A 769 15.57 1.58 -24.04
CA ILE A 769 15.77 0.16 -24.33
C ILE A 769 16.61 -0.49 -23.23
N LYS A 770 16.19 -1.68 -22.76
CA LYS A 770 16.91 -2.51 -21.79
C LYS A 770 17.00 -3.93 -22.34
N GLY A 771 18.13 -4.25 -22.96
CA GLY A 771 18.26 -5.46 -23.79
C GLY A 771 17.54 -5.27 -25.11
N ASP A 772 16.53 -6.07 -25.36
CA ASP A 772 15.57 -6.03 -26.47
C ASP A 772 14.20 -5.45 -26.06
N ARG A 773 14.00 -5.14 -24.78
CA ARG A 773 12.73 -4.56 -24.28
C ARG A 773 12.71 -3.04 -24.37
N ILE A 774 11.60 -2.50 -24.88
CA ILE A 774 11.28 -1.08 -24.74
C ILE A 774 10.64 -0.86 -23.37
N VAL A 775 11.14 0.13 -22.62
CA VAL A 775 10.63 0.50 -21.29
C VAL A 775 10.25 1.98 -21.25
N THR A 776 9.26 2.33 -20.44
CA THR A 776 8.92 3.73 -20.17
C THR A 776 10.06 4.41 -19.39
N SER A 777 10.32 5.69 -19.66
CA SER A 777 11.33 6.47 -18.93
C SER A 777 10.89 7.88 -18.54
N LYS A 778 9.69 8.26 -18.94
CA LYS A 778 8.92 9.41 -18.46
C LYS A 778 7.45 9.01 -18.42
N ALA A 779 6.68 9.70 -17.57
CA ALA A 779 5.23 9.57 -17.57
C ALA A 779 4.66 9.89 -18.95
N LEU A 780 3.59 9.19 -19.29
CA LEU A 780 2.77 9.47 -20.46
C LEU A 780 1.60 10.37 -20.03
N ASP A 781 0.95 10.99 -21.01
CA ASP A 781 -0.18 11.90 -20.81
C ASP A 781 -0.98 11.88 -22.12
N TYR A 782 -2.15 11.24 -22.09
CA TYR A 782 -3.01 11.02 -23.23
C TYR A 782 -3.55 12.34 -23.80
N GLU A 783 -3.89 13.30 -22.94
CA GLU A 783 -4.35 14.65 -23.33
C GLU A 783 -3.28 15.42 -24.09
N THR A 784 -2.02 15.24 -23.71
CA THR A 784 -0.87 15.88 -24.34
C THR A 784 -0.54 15.21 -25.67
N ASP A 785 -0.25 13.91 -25.67
CA ASP A 785 0.18 13.15 -26.84
C ASP A 785 -0.43 11.73 -26.81
N LYS A 786 -1.51 11.52 -27.58
CA LYS A 786 -2.20 10.22 -27.71
C LYS A 786 -1.35 9.08 -28.28
N SER A 787 -0.15 9.37 -28.75
CA SER A 787 0.77 8.39 -29.32
C SER A 787 2.19 8.96 -29.42
N HIS A 788 3.18 8.10 -29.27
CA HIS A 788 4.59 8.40 -29.48
C HIS A 788 5.18 7.50 -30.56
N THR A 789 5.98 8.07 -31.47
CA THR A 789 6.72 7.29 -32.47
C THR A 789 8.17 7.15 -32.04
N ILE A 790 8.62 5.92 -31.81
CA ILE A 790 10.03 5.60 -31.58
C ILE A 790 10.70 5.15 -32.89
N LYS A 791 12.02 5.31 -32.98
CA LYS A 791 12.84 4.79 -34.08
C LYS A 791 13.83 3.77 -33.54
N VAL A 792 13.74 2.55 -34.03
CA VAL A 792 14.64 1.44 -33.66
C VAL A 792 15.52 1.04 -34.84
N ALA A 793 16.75 0.63 -34.55
CA ALA A 793 17.65 -0.02 -35.50
C ALA A 793 17.91 -1.46 -35.07
N VAL A 794 17.79 -2.37 -36.02
CA VAL A 794 18.09 -3.80 -35.85
C VAL A 794 19.26 -4.14 -36.75
N SER A 795 20.28 -4.79 -36.20
CA SER A 795 21.50 -5.17 -36.90
C SER A 795 21.82 -6.64 -36.70
N ASP A 796 22.12 -7.34 -37.79
CA ASP A 796 22.66 -8.72 -37.81
C ASP A 796 24.21 -8.74 -37.60
N GLY A 797 24.84 -7.56 -37.56
CA GLY A 797 26.29 -7.37 -37.43
C GLY A 797 26.99 -7.00 -38.75
N THR A 798 26.33 -7.20 -39.88
CA THR A 798 26.74 -6.86 -41.25
C THR A 798 25.85 -5.76 -41.87
N VAL A 799 24.53 -5.87 -41.72
CA VAL A 799 23.49 -4.98 -42.22
C VAL A 799 22.63 -4.48 -41.06
N THR A 800 22.33 -3.19 -41.06
CA THR A 800 21.44 -2.56 -40.08
C THR A 800 20.24 -1.95 -40.79
N VAL A 801 19.03 -2.19 -40.27
CA VAL A 801 17.77 -1.68 -40.78
C VAL A 801 17.07 -0.86 -39.69
N GLU A 802 16.59 0.33 -40.06
CA GLU A 802 15.86 1.22 -39.16
C GLU A 802 14.35 1.15 -39.41
N LYS A 803 13.55 1.21 -38.34
CA LYS A 803 12.09 1.19 -38.39
C LYS A 803 11.49 2.18 -37.40
N ASP A 804 10.46 2.90 -37.85
CA ASP A 804 9.60 3.70 -36.98
C ASP A 804 8.45 2.83 -36.46
N ILE A 805 8.23 2.83 -35.15
CA ILE A 805 7.17 2.11 -34.44
C ILE A 805 6.36 3.13 -33.66
N THR A 806 5.04 3.10 -33.80
CA THR A 806 4.14 4.00 -33.05
C THR A 806 3.57 3.25 -31.87
N ILE A 807 3.68 3.85 -30.69
CA ILE A 807 3.14 3.38 -29.43
C ILE A 807 1.97 4.30 -29.08
N ASN A 808 0.77 3.76 -28.97
CA ASN A 808 -0.42 4.52 -28.59
C ASN A 808 -0.47 4.65 -27.07
N VAL A 809 -0.93 5.81 -26.60
CA VAL A 809 -1.27 6.02 -25.19
C VAL A 809 -2.77 5.75 -25.06
N LEU A 810 -3.16 4.93 -24.10
CA LEU A 810 -4.56 4.69 -23.75
C LEU A 810 -4.98 5.69 -22.66
N ASP A 811 -6.18 6.21 -22.81
CA ASP A 811 -6.81 7.20 -21.93
C ASP A 811 -7.22 6.51 -20.64
N VAL A 812 -6.64 6.93 -19.52
CA VAL A 812 -7.19 6.62 -18.20
C VAL A 812 -8.05 7.79 -17.82
N ASN A 813 -9.29 7.52 -17.44
CA ASN A 813 -10.24 8.56 -17.11
C ASN A 813 -9.88 9.16 -15.73
N GLU A 814 -8.86 10.00 -15.73
CA GLU A 814 -8.34 10.67 -14.55
C GLU A 814 -9.34 11.73 -14.09
N ALA A 815 -9.50 11.86 -12.78
CA ALA A 815 -10.16 13.05 -12.25
C ALA A 815 -9.33 14.25 -12.74
N PRO A 816 -9.90 15.19 -13.51
CA PRO A 816 -9.11 16.21 -14.19
C PRO A 816 -8.29 16.99 -13.17
N VAL A 817 -6.96 16.95 -13.31
CA VAL A 817 -6.03 17.69 -12.46
C VAL A 817 -6.42 19.16 -12.54
N ASN A 818 -7.01 19.69 -11.47
CA ASN A 818 -7.54 21.06 -11.44
C ASN A 818 -6.39 22.06 -11.66
N LYS A 819 -6.41 22.85 -12.74
CA LYS A 819 -5.32 23.76 -13.11
C LYS A 819 -5.61 25.17 -12.57
N ALA A 820 -4.56 25.86 -12.11
CA ALA A 820 -4.69 27.23 -11.63
C ALA A 820 -5.34 28.16 -12.69
N PRO A 821 -6.21 29.11 -12.30
CA PRO A 821 -6.84 30.03 -13.24
C PRO A 821 -5.84 30.82 -14.11
N THR A 822 -6.10 30.93 -15.41
CA THR A 822 -5.22 31.56 -16.40
C THR A 822 -5.82 32.86 -16.98
N ASN A 823 -5.06 33.60 -17.80
CA ASN A 823 -5.51 34.82 -18.50
C ASN A 823 -6.05 35.93 -17.56
N LEU A 824 -5.35 36.17 -16.45
CA LEU A 824 -5.66 37.25 -15.53
C LEU A 824 -5.63 38.61 -16.27
N ALA A 825 -6.74 39.32 -16.26
CA ALA A 825 -6.91 40.59 -16.92
C ALA A 825 -7.69 41.56 -16.03
N PHE A 826 -7.37 42.85 -16.17
CA PHE A 826 -8.10 43.93 -15.53
C PHE A 826 -8.69 44.85 -16.59
N SER A 827 -10.00 45.11 -16.48
CA SER A 827 -10.79 45.82 -17.50
C SER A 827 -10.45 47.30 -17.74
N ARG A 828 -9.54 47.90 -16.95
CA ARG A 828 -9.17 49.31 -17.05
C ARG A 828 -7.66 49.52 -16.99
N SER A 829 -7.16 50.45 -17.78
CA SER A 829 -5.75 50.87 -17.77
C SER A 829 -5.53 52.26 -17.16
N SER A 830 -6.61 52.97 -16.79
CA SER A 830 -6.52 54.28 -16.15
C SER A 830 -7.73 54.61 -15.28
N VAL A 831 -7.54 55.52 -14.33
CA VAL A 831 -8.55 56.06 -13.42
C VAL A 831 -8.34 57.56 -13.27
N SER A 832 -9.41 58.35 -13.23
CA SER A 832 -9.30 59.78 -12.93
C SER A 832 -9.11 60.00 -11.43
N GLU A 833 -8.36 61.02 -11.06
CA GLU A 833 -8.34 61.51 -9.68
C GLU A 833 -9.72 62.08 -9.26
N ASN A 834 -9.90 62.39 -7.97
CA ASN A 834 -11.13 62.96 -7.42
C ASN A 834 -12.41 62.11 -7.57
N ILE A 835 -12.27 60.82 -7.89
CA ILE A 835 -13.40 59.88 -7.83
C ILE A 835 -13.79 59.61 -6.37
N ALA A 836 -15.10 59.52 -6.11
CA ALA A 836 -15.60 59.26 -4.76
C ALA A 836 -15.09 57.91 -4.21
N ILE A 837 -14.82 57.85 -2.91
CA ILE A 837 -14.46 56.60 -2.23
C ILE A 837 -15.61 55.58 -2.38
N GLY A 838 -15.27 54.33 -2.68
CA GLY A 838 -16.22 53.25 -2.98
C GLY A 838 -16.60 53.14 -4.46
N THR A 839 -16.07 54.00 -5.33
CA THR A 839 -16.34 53.93 -6.78
C THR A 839 -15.65 52.72 -7.39
N SER A 840 -16.36 52.00 -8.26
CA SER A 840 -15.79 50.88 -9.03
C SER A 840 -14.80 51.39 -10.07
N VAL A 841 -13.53 50.98 -9.92
CA VAL A 841 -12.42 51.32 -10.81
C VAL A 841 -12.40 50.38 -12.01
N GLY A 842 -12.53 49.07 -11.78
CA GLY A 842 -12.58 48.06 -12.85
C GLY A 842 -12.91 46.68 -12.31
N LEU A 843 -13.14 45.74 -13.24
CA LEU A 843 -13.35 44.31 -13.00
C LEU A 843 -12.08 43.51 -13.28
N LEU A 844 -11.85 42.51 -12.43
CA LEU A 844 -10.91 41.41 -12.64
C LEU A 844 -11.60 40.24 -13.36
N SER A 845 -10.87 39.61 -14.27
CA SER A 845 -11.31 38.42 -15.00
C SER A 845 -10.15 37.46 -15.20
N ALA A 846 -10.44 36.17 -15.13
CA ALA A 846 -9.54 35.07 -15.44
C ALA A 846 -10.38 33.92 -16.00
N ARG A 847 -9.73 32.91 -16.54
CA ARG A 847 -10.37 31.68 -17.01
C ARG A 847 -9.81 30.51 -16.22
N ASP A 848 -10.69 29.85 -15.49
CA ASP A 848 -10.45 28.51 -14.99
C ASP A 848 -10.42 27.56 -16.19
N PRO A 849 -9.31 26.83 -16.45
CA PRO A 849 -9.20 25.95 -17.60
C PRO A 849 -10.28 24.85 -17.62
N GLU A 850 -10.77 24.45 -16.45
CA GLU A 850 -11.80 23.43 -16.24
C GLU A 850 -13.23 24.01 -16.21
N GLY A 851 -13.38 25.33 -16.33
CA GLY A 851 -14.69 26.00 -16.36
C GLY A 851 -15.31 26.28 -14.99
N GLY A 852 -14.53 26.10 -13.91
CA GLY A 852 -14.89 26.40 -12.53
C GLY A 852 -15.03 27.91 -12.21
N THR A 853 -15.53 28.19 -11.01
CA THR A 853 -15.72 29.57 -10.53
C THR A 853 -14.44 30.14 -9.93
N VAL A 854 -13.88 31.20 -10.54
CA VAL A 854 -12.68 31.89 -10.04
C VAL A 854 -13.00 32.85 -8.88
N LYS A 855 -12.31 32.68 -7.76
CA LYS A 855 -12.28 33.60 -6.61
C LYS A 855 -11.05 34.51 -6.65
N TRP A 856 -11.12 35.63 -5.95
CA TRP A 856 -10.10 36.69 -6.01
C TRP A 856 -9.70 37.18 -4.63
N ARG A 857 -8.42 37.51 -4.46
CA ARG A 857 -7.90 38.30 -3.33
C ARG A 857 -6.85 39.30 -3.81
N LEU A 858 -6.62 40.34 -3.01
CA LEU A 858 -5.52 41.28 -3.20
C LEU A 858 -4.39 40.93 -2.25
N THR A 859 -3.19 40.80 -2.78
CA THR A 859 -1.95 40.64 -1.99
C THR A 859 -1.20 41.96 -1.85
N ASP A 860 -1.45 42.92 -2.76
CA ASP A 860 -1.08 44.33 -2.63
C ASP A 860 -2.30 45.18 -3.05
N ASP A 861 -2.73 46.11 -2.18
CA ASP A 861 -3.89 46.98 -2.39
C ASP A 861 -3.54 48.41 -2.80
N ALA A 862 -2.33 48.61 -3.36
CA ALA A 862 -1.77 49.91 -3.77
C ALA A 862 -1.68 50.88 -2.59
N ASP A 863 -0.98 50.48 -1.52
CA ASP A 863 -0.83 51.25 -0.28
C ASP A 863 -2.17 51.67 0.35
N GLY A 864 -3.18 50.80 0.32
CA GLY A 864 -4.51 51.05 0.89
C GLY A 864 -5.46 51.88 0.01
N VAL A 865 -5.07 52.21 -1.23
CA VAL A 865 -5.91 52.99 -2.15
C VAL A 865 -7.07 52.16 -2.69
N PHE A 866 -6.90 50.85 -2.87
CA PHE A 866 -7.92 49.96 -3.40
C PHE A 866 -8.50 49.00 -2.36
N LYS A 867 -9.67 48.45 -2.69
CA LYS A 867 -10.26 47.29 -2.03
C LYS A 867 -10.95 46.41 -3.06
N LEU A 868 -11.07 45.13 -2.74
CA LEU A 868 -11.77 44.15 -3.54
C LEU A 868 -13.18 43.89 -3.00
N VAL A 869 -14.18 43.91 -3.87
CA VAL A 869 -15.57 43.53 -3.56
C VAL A 869 -16.06 42.58 -4.66
N GLY A 870 -16.10 41.28 -4.37
CA GLY A 870 -16.26 40.25 -5.40
C GLY A 870 -15.07 40.26 -6.35
N ASN A 871 -15.31 40.48 -7.65
CA ASN A 871 -14.25 40.68 -8.65
C ASN A 871 -14.07 42.17 -9.05
N LYS A 872 -14.60 43.11 -8.26
CA LYS A 872 -14.51 44.56 -8.53
C LYS A 872 -13.44 45.21 -7.67
N ILE A 873 -12.53 45.93 -8.31
CA ILE A 873 -11.63 46.87 -7.64
C ILE A 873 -12.38 48.17 -7.41
N GLN A 874 -12.44 48.61 -6.16
CA GLN A 874 -13.06 49.87 -5.73
C GLN A 874 -12.05 50.77 -5.02
N THR A 875 -12.26 52.08 -5.07
CA THR A 875 -11.47 53.01 -4.26
C THR A 875 -11.79 52.89 -2.77
N LYS A 876 -10.75 52.88 -1.95
CA LYS A 876 -10.79 52.87 -0.48
C LYS A 876 -10.24 54.18 0.09
N ALA A 877 -9.33 54.83 -0.63
CA ALA A 877 -8.84 56.17 -0.34
C ALA A 877 -9.05 57.13 -1.53
N ALA A 878 -8.86 58.43 -1.29
CA ALA A 878 -8.85 59.43 -2.36
C ALA A 878 -7.59 59.24 -3.23
N ILE A 879 -7.74 59.49 -4.52
CA ILE A 879 -6.65 59.48 -5.50
C ILE A 879 -6.36 60.92 -5.88
N ASP A 880 -5.10 61.32 -5.81
CA ASP A 880 -4.57 62.65 -6.12
C ASP A 880 -3.42 62.48 -7.14
N PHE A 881 -3.61 63.04 -8.34
CA PHE A 881 -2.67 62.94 -9.45
C PHE A 881 -1.37 63.67 -9.15
N GLU A 882 -1.41 64.81 -8.46
CA GLU A 882 -0.21 65.55 -8.08
C GLU A 882 0.70 64.74 -7.16
N SER A 883 0.15 63.81 -6.38
CA SER A 883 0.93 62.88 -5.57
C SER A 883 1.47 61.68 -6.35
N THR A 884 0.62 61.03 -7.15
CA THR A 884 0.92 59.71 -7.72
C THR A 884 0.28 59.59 -9.10
N HIS A 885 1.12 59.32 -10.10
CA HIS A 885 0.71 59.28 -11.51
C HIS A 885 0.31 57.86 -11.99
N SER A 886 0.58 56.83 -11.19
CA SER A 886 0.22 55.45 -11.46
C SER A 886 0.07 54.66 -10.16
N LEU A 887 -0.93 53.80 -10.09
CA LEU A 887 -1.16 52.90 -8.97
C LEU A 887 -0.95 51.46 -9.45
N THR A 888 -0.14 50.69 -8.74
CA THR A 888 0.04 49.24 -9.00
C THR A 888 -0.56 48.47 -7.85
N PHE A 889 -1.27 47.38 -8.16
CA PHE A 889 -1.81 46.44 -7.17
C PHE A 889 -1.62 45.00 -7.67
N THR A 890 -1.49 44.05 -6.76
CA THR A 890 -1.34 42.62 -7.08
C THR A 890 -2.61 41.88 -6.72
N ALA A 891 -3.17 41.15 -7.69
CA ALA A 891 -4.36 40.32 -7.48
C ALA A 891 -4.05 38.86 -7.79
N GLU A 892 -4.62 37.98 -6.96
CA GLU A 892 -4.54 36.53 -7.13
C GLU A 892 -5.91 35.97 -7.49
N ALA A 893 -5.94 35.15 -8.53
CA ALA A 893 -7.08 34.33 -8.90
C ALA A 893 -6.87 32.91 -8.35
N TYR A 894 -7.88 32.34 -7.71
CA TYR A 894 -7.84 30.97 -7.21
C TYR A 894 -9.13 30.21 -7.46
N ASP A 895 -9.00 28.91 -7.70
CA ASP A 895 -10.12 27.99 -7.94
C ASP A 895 -10.71 27.45 -6.61
N ALA A 896 -11.58 26.45 -6.70
CA ALA A 896 -12.18 25.82 -5.53
C ALA A 896 -11.23 24.87 -4.77
N ALA A 897 -10.20 24.33 -5.43
CA ALA A 897 -9.19 23.46 -4.84
C ALA A 897 -8.02 24.25 -4.22
N GLY A 898 -7.94 25.56 -4.48
CA GLY A 898 -6.96 26.46 -3.89
C GLY A 898 -5.75 26.77 -4.75
N ASN A 899 -5.69 26.31 -6.01
CA ASN A 899 -4.58 26.65 -6.90
C ASN A 899 -4.63 28.13 -7.27
N VAL A 900 -3.46 28.78 -7.36
CA VAL A 900 -3.34 30.24 -7.44
C VAL A 900 -2.50 30.70 -8.62
N THR A 901 -2.98 31.75 -9.30
CA THR A 901 -2.17 32.54 -10.25
C THR A 901 -2.17 34.00 -9.80
N SER A 902 -0.99 34.63 -9.76
CA SER A 902 -0.78 36.01 -9.29
C SER A 902 -0.37 36.94 -10.42
N HIS A 903 -0.87 38.18 -10.44
CA HIS A 903 -0.47 39.18 -11.44
C HIS A 903 -0.53 40.63 -10.91
N ASP A 904 0.45 41.44 -11.31
CA ASP A 904 0.52 42.87 -11.02
C ASP A 904 -0.22 43.69 -12.09
N PHE A 905 -1.11 44.57 -11.66
CA PHE A 905 -1.86 45.47 -12.52
C PHE A 905 -1.48 46.93 -12.24
N THR A 906 -1.04 47.64 -13.27
CA THR A 906 -0.76 49.08 -13.19
C THR A 906 -1.86 49.90 -13.86
N VAL A 907 -2.39 50.89 -13.13
CA VAL A 907 -3.44 51.80 -13.58
C VAL A 907 -2.88 53.23 -13.59
N ALA A 908 -2.92 53.90 -14.73
CA ALA A 908 -2.51 55.30 -14.83
C ALA A 908 -3.54 56.23 -14.16
N VAL A 909 -3.09 57.17 -13.34
CA VAL A 909 -3.96 58.21 -12.77
C VAL A 909 -4.06 59.34 -13.79
N LYS A 910 -5.28 59.83 -14.05
CA LYS A 910 -5.54 60.95 -14.97
C LYS A 910 -5.85 62.21 -14.18
N ASP A 911 -5.09 63.25 -14.48
CA ASP A 911 -5.31 64.64 -14.03
C ASP A 911 -6.74 65.11 -14.36
N VAL A 912 -7.42 65.62 -13.34
CA VAL A 912 -8.69 66.34 -13.41
C VAL A 912 -8.46 67.74 -12.87
N PHE A 913 -8.39 68.71 -13.78
CA PHE A 913 -8.17 70.13 -13.47
C PHE A 913 -8.90 70.62 -12.22
N GLU A 914 -8.13 70.92 -11.18
CA GLU A 914 -8.61 71.59 -9.97
C GLU A 914 -8.45 73.10 -10.10
N PRO A 915 -9.53 73.90 -9.95
CA PRO A 915 -9.40 75.35 -10.00
C PRO A 915 -8.53 75.82 -8.84
N ALA A 916 -7.41 76.49 -9.17
CA ALA A 916 -6.44 77.00 -8.21
C ALA A 916 -7.11 77.65 -6.99
N VAL A 917 -6.86 77.08 -5.81
CA VAL A 917 -7.29 77.69 -4.55
C VAL A 917 -6.54 79.00 -4.40
N SER A 918 -7.27 80.11 -4.59
CA SER A 918 -6.78 81.46 -4.35
C SER A 918 -6.23 81.55 -2.93
N SER A 919 -4.91 81.76 -2.83
CA SER A 919 -4.27 82.27 -1.62
C SER A 919 -4.94 83.59 -1.23
N LEU A 920 -5.76 83.59 -0.18
CA LEU A 920 -6.11 84.75 0.66
C LEU A 920 -7.10 84.33 1.76
N LEU A 921 -6.60 84.10 2.97
CA LEU A 921 -6.90 84.93 4.15
C LEU A 921 -6.25 84.33 5.40
N HIS A 922 -4.97 84.66 5.57
CA HIS A 922 -4.37 84.85 6.88
C HIS A 922 -4.92 86.18 7.42
N ASP A 923 -6.18 86.19 7.85
CA ASP A 923 -6.74 87.10 8.86
C ASP A 923 -8.27 86.99 8.95
N ALA A 924 -8.73 86.75 10.18
CA ALA A 924 -10.05 87.05 10.72
C ALA A 924 -11.24 86.17 10.29
N LEU A 925 -11.50 85.10 11.06
CA LEU A 925 -12.56 85.14 12.09
C LEU A 925 -12.37 84.00 13.13
N ILE A 926 -11.98 84.42 14.35
CA ILE A 926 -12.29 83.89 15.70
C ILE A 926 -12.09 82.39 15.96
#